data_AF-A0A353NPD9-F1
#
_entry.id   AF-A0A353NPD9-F1
#
_cell.length_a   1.000
_cell.length_b   1.000
_cell.length_c   1.000
_cell.angle_alpha   90.00
_cell.angle_beta   90.00
_cell.angle_gamma   90.00
#
_symmetry.space_group_name_H-M   'P 1'
#
loop_
_entity.id
_entity.type
_entity.pdbx_description
1 polymer ?
#
loop_
_entity_poly.entity_id
_entity_poly.type
_entity_poly.pdbx_seq_one_letter_code
_entity_poly.pdbx_strand_id
1 'polypeptide(L)'
;LFAQCGISRAAFSITSQGKIDEFILVRPQERRVFVEEIAGVSSYRQRKSTALKRLEETEDSLERLDDLLVEMEKRRLPLKKQAEVAEKYKRFAKEHQEAESRFLESQLASAKNKEVKLLSDSQQLESSLEQYQNTVTVLEQQLLELGQGLSARLKTIEQKERDLVRIQRELQEGDSALGRLEEKASSYDYREEDLQARLAVVQQRKAETEQELTDVITACQKLMDDQSQANRDLDRLMVEKRDWEEQKQETNRTWETVDKGIFSVLHKKTAVVSDLQVLKNKKEVLVRQQESLIQKLNKGKFRYEELETKLQRYQELSKEHSLSLQVLKDELEQKDSSVKVLVAEKEKNASDIQSLTQKVDRLQVRLQVLKDAEDRQEGYQYGVKSVLNELAKGVRFDGDTLFLVEELLDIPSPYETALDTALGSAAYHFICKTPKAAQEAIALLKKKNAGRASFFPLKALEHWKSQGRDNAVKAEGIVGRLSDLVICEKQYEKLAEYLLGRTYLADNLSSASVFAEKNNYRFRVVAVDGELIQQGGLFTGGSRRSRHPSTRRRKKELKEMEIKIDRERQKLVGCQQQEQKLNAELAQAQKSVDELRERIKQIENIIKEEDQRSKVWKQELKQLVESNENYRLEEKELLYQQRDYDQQIGTQEQELKLITIEEGEVEEKRAELESIRRSAEEETQQLMSRISDAQVSYSTISQDKKHEEQKRQQLQQLMELRSQELLKMENDLAALRAEKESNQQQERLLCENMDEKSVLKEELAETIAAVKNKVAARERYTAVKEKRCLKLKGTVTGIEQRLQSNCIKLQHIKELNEQIYNQAEQQNIELKLIDDSKMLKRSPELALKDRISALKQGMDALGEINFAALGEYLKLQDQIADLDQQVKDLQDGKRSLTKMIGELDRIAAAKFQKAFQQVRTDFQEIFSQLSDGGQADLLLTNEDNLLETGIDICVIPRGKKPRHLSLLSGGEKSLTGISFLFALLQSNPSPFYLLDEIEAFLDEANLARFANFVRNWSIGYQLILISHRNQTMEIADHLYGITMEEPGVSKLVSVELGQYDPEVQEQHCIS
;
A
#
# COMPACT_ATOMS: atom_id res chain seq x y z
N LEU A 1 47.81 -70.02 74.61
CA LEU A 1 48.69 -71.14 75.03
C LEU A 1 48.66 -71.37 76.54
N PHE A 2 49.14 -70.47 77.42
CA PHE A 2 49.10 -70.72 78.89
C PHE A 2 47.69 -70.89 79.50
N ALA A 3 46.65 -70.22 78.95
CA ALA A 3 45.25 -70.41 79.36
C ALA A 3 44.66 -71.78 78.98
N GLN A 4 45.27 -72.53 78.05
CA GLN A 4 44.87 -73.90 77.69
C GLN A 4 45.61 -74.97 78.52
N CYS A 5 46.62 -74.58 79.30
CA CYS A 5 47.41 -75.47 80.18
C CYS A 5 46.98 -75.36 81.66
N GLY A 6 45.80 -74.83 81.95
CA GLY A 6 45.29 -74.71 83.33
C GLY A 6 45.95 -73.63 84.19
N ILE A 7 46.76 -72.73 83.60
CA ILE A 7 47.43 -71.63 84.30
C ILE A 7 46.69 -70.31 83.97
N SER A 8 45.69 -69.97 84.79
CA SER A 8 44.96 -68.70 84.74
C SER A 8 45.32 -67.85 85.97
N ARG A 9 45.01 -66.55 85.95
CA ARG A 9 45.18 -65.66 87.12
C ARG A 9 44.32 -66.07 88.33
N ALA A 10 43.40 -67.02 88.12
CA ALA A 10 42.52 -67.66 89.10
C ALA A 10 42.84 -69.17 89.27
N ALA A 11 43.91 -69.70 88.64
CA ALA A 11 44.27 -71.10 88.79
C ALA A 11 44.75 -71.39 90.21
N PHE A 12 44.12 -72.39 90.82
CA PHE A 12 44.36 -72.85 92.19
C PHE A 12 45.79 -73.38 92.44
N SER A 13 46.70 -73.33 91.46
CA SER A 13 48.07 -73.83 91.54
C SER A 13 49.03 -72.97 92.37
N ILE A 14 48.66 -71.74 92.73
CA ILE A 14 49.46 -70.86 93.59
C ILE A 14 48.58 -70.30 94.73
N THR A 15 48.76 -70.83 95.94
CA THR A 15 48.01 -70.44 97.13
C THR A 15 48.95 -69.78 98.14
N SER A 16 48.78 -68.47 98.37
CA SER A 16 49.55 -67.68 99.33
C SER A 16 48.97 -67.76 100.75
N GLN A 17 49.78 -67.46 101.77
CA GLN A 17 49.34 -67.40 103.17
C GLN A 17 48.04 -66.57 103.33
N GLY A 18 47.06 -67.10 104.08
CA GLY A 18 45.77 -66.44 104.33
C GLY A 18 44.66 -66.64 103.27
N LYS A 19 44.96 -67.19 102.07
CA LYS A 19 43.94 -67.44 101.03
C LYS A 19 42.99 -68.61 101.33
N ILE A 20 43.32 -69.49 102.28
CA ILE A 20 42.42 -70.59 102.68
C ILE A 20 41.12 -70.06 103.30
N ASP A 21 41.21 -68.97 104.05
CA ASP A 21 40.03 -68.34 104.63
C ASP A 21 39.11 -67.73 103.55
N GLU A 22 39.65 -67.31 102.41
CA GLU A 22 38.89 -66.77 101.27
C GLU A 22 38.03 -67.86 100.60
N PHE A 23 38.54 -69.08 100.43
CA PHE A 23 37.75 -70.20 99.88
C PHE A 23 36.54 -70.58 100.76
N ILE A 24 36.67 -70.37 102.07
CA ILE A 24 35.69 -70.68 103.09
C ILE A 24 34.67 -69.54 103.23
N LEU A 25 35.10 -68.28 103.28
CA LEU A 25 34.27 -67.13 103.65
C LEU A 25 33.46 -66.50 102.49
N VAL A 26 33.73 -66.89 101.24
CA VAL A 26 33.02 -66.39 100.05
C VAL A 26 31.54 -66.81 100.02
N ARG A 27 30.66 -65.94 99.49
CA ARG A 27 29.21 -66.21 99.41
C ARG A 27 28.91 -67.41 98.51
N PRO A 28 27.82 -68.16 98.73
CA PRO A 28 27.48 -69.31 97.89
C PRO A 28 27.43 -69.00 96.37
N GLN A 29 26.97 -67.81 95.96
CA GLN A 29 26.94 -67.41 94.54
C GLN A 29 28.33 -67.15 93.93
N GLU A 30 29.27 -66.69 94.75
CA GLU A 30 30.65 -66.47 94.34
C GLU A 30 31.44 -67.79 94.36
N ARG A 31 31.09 -68.71 95.27
CA ARG A 31 31.66 -70.07 95.32
C ARG A 31 31.33 -70.91 94.07
N ARG A 32 30.22 -70.59 93.38
CA ARG A 32 29.83 -71.12 92.05
C ARG A 32 30.88 -70.82 90.97
N VAL A 33 31.49 -69.63 91.01
CA VAL A 33 32.44 -69.18 89.98
C VAL A 33 33.64 -70.14 89.90
N PHE A 34 34.10 -70.68 91.03
CA PHE A 34 35.16 -71.68 91.07
C PHE A 34 34.79 -72.97 90.31
N VAL A 35 33.53 -73.39 90.37
CA VAL A 35 33.04 -74.58 89.64
C VAL A 35 32.73 -74.25 88.18
N GLU A 36 32.31 -73.02 87.85
CA GLU A 36 32.12 -72.56 86.47
C GLU A 36 33.42 -72.50 85.67
N GLU A 37 34.52 -72.12 86.32
CA GLU A 37 35.85 -72.13 85.71
C GLU A 37 36.30 -73.56 85.38
N ILE A 38 36.06 -74.52 86.27
CA ILE A 38 36.29 -75.96 86.00
C ILE A 38 35.41 -76.46 84.85
N ALA A 39 34.17 -75.96 84.74
CA ALA A 39 33.24 -76.34 83.66
C ALA A 39 33.55 -75.68 82.29
N GLY A 40 34.35 -74.62 82.24
CA GLY A 40 34.70 -73.90 81.01
C GLY A 40 33.54 -73.16 80.33
N VAL A 41 32.53 -72.71 81.10
CA VAL A 41 31.26 -72.16 80.58
C VAL A 41 31.31 -70.65 80.26
N SER A 42 32.32 -69.93 80.73
CA SER A 42 32.50 -68.48 80.56
C SER A 42 32.51 -67.99 79.10
N SER A 43 33.10 -68.77 78.18
CA SER A 43 33.20 -68.40 76.76
C SER A 43 31.86 -68.34 76.01
N TYR A 44 30.87 -69.13 76.42
CA TYR A 44 29.55 -69.19 75.79
C TYR A 44 28.70 -67.95 76.14
N ARG A 45 28.84 -67.44 77.36
CA ARG A 45 28.14 -66.22 77.82
C ARG A 45 28.58 -64.98 77.05
N GLN A 46 29.87 -64.89 76.72
CA GLN A 46 30.42 -63.78 75.93
C GLN A 46 29.88 -63.78 74.48
N ARG A 47 29.77 -64.96 73.85
CA ARG A 47 29.20 -65.09 72.49
C ARG A 47 27.72 -64.73 72.43
N LYS A 48 26.95 -65.04 73.47
CA LYS A 48 25.55 -64.63 73.59
C LYS A 48 25.39 -63.11 73.63
N SER A 49 26.20 -62.41 74.41
CA SER A 49 26.17 -60.94 74.49
C SER A 49 26.44 -60.28 73.13
N THR A 50 27.37 -60.81 72.33
CA THR A 50 27.65 -60.27 70.99
C THR A 50 26.51 -60.49 69.99
N ALA A 51 25.77 -61.60 70.09
CA ALA A 51 24.64 -61.88 69.20
C ALA A 51 23.42 -60.99 69.50
N LEU A 52 23.18 -60.65 70.78
CA LEU A 52 22.10 -59.74 71.17
C LEU A 52 22.30 -58.32 70.62
N LYS A 53 23.54 -57.80 70.67
CA LYS A 53 23.85 -56.45 70.17
C LYS A 53 23.64 -56.31 68.66
N ARG A 54 23.96 -57.35 67.88
CA ARG A 54 23.73 -57.38 66.42
C ARG A 54 22.25 -57.44 66.05
N LEU A 55 21.42 -58.03 66.91
CA LEU A 55 19.98 -58.12 66.68
C LEU A 55 19.34 -56.73 66.75
N GLU A 56 19.75 -55.93 67.75
CA GLU A 56 19.29 -54.55 67.97
C GLU A 56 19.67 -53.62 66.80
N GLU A 57 20.92 -53.68 66.32
CA GLU A 57 21.39 -52.90 65.14
C GLU A 57 20.60 -53.22 63.85
N THR A 58 20.16 -54.48 63.71
CA THR A 58 19.36 -54.92 62.54
C THR A 58 17.93 -54.41 62.62
N GLU A 59 17.36 -54.27 63.83
CA GLU A 59 16.00 -53.75 64.04
C GLU A 59 15.92 -52.25 63.72
N ASP A 60 16.88 -51.45 64.19
CA ASP A 60 16.97 -50.01 63.91
C ASP A 60 17.13 -49.71 62.40
N SER A 61 17.86 -50.57 61.69
CA SER A 61 18.09 -50.42 60.24
C SER A 61 16.83 -50.68 59.41
N LEU A 62 15.96 -51.59 59.87
CA LEU A 62 14.68 -51.88 59.21
C LEU A 62 13.71 -50.71 59.32
N GLU A 63 13.59 -50.10 60.50
CA GLU A 63 12.67 -48.97 60.74
C GLU A 63 12.99 -47.77 59.85
N ARG A 64 14.28 -47.46 59.64
CA ARG A 64 14.70 -46.36 58.76
C ARG A 64 14.42 -46.58 57.27
N LEU A 65 14.56 -47.83 56.81
CA LEU A 65 14.33 -48.16 55.40
C LEU A 65 12.83 -48.12 55.06
N ASP A 66 11.96 -48.54 55.99
CA ASP A 66 10.50 -48.44 55.82
C ASP A 66 10.04 -46.97 55.71
N ASP A 67 10.59 -46.06 56.52
CA ASP A 67 10.27 -44.62 56.45
C ASP A 67 10.68 -43.98 55.11
N LEU A 68 11.87 -44.33 54.59
CA LEU A 68 12.36 -43.87 53.28
C LEU A 68 11.45 -44.35 52.14
N LEU A 69 10.95 -45.58 52.22
CA LEU A 69 10.06 -46.17 51.23
C LEU A 69 8.73 -45.40 51.14
N VAL A 70 8.14 -45.06 52.29
CA VAL A 70 6.91 -44.26 52.38
C VAL A 70 7.09 -42.84 51.81
N GLU A 71 8.26 -42.22 52.02
CA GLU A 71 8.54 -40.90 51.46
C GLU A 71 8.66 -40.92 49.92
N MET A 72 9.36 -41.92 49.38
CA MET A 72 9.55 -42.05 47.93
C MET A 72 8.24 -42.38 47.19
N GLU A 73 7.36 -43.20 47.79
CA GLU A 73 6.04 -43.48 47.21
C GLU A 73 5.14 -42.25 47.10
N LYS A 74 5.22 -41.31 48.06
CA LYS A 74 4.48 -40.03 48.00
C LYS A 74 4.90 -39.17 46.80
N ARG A 75 6.17 -39.24 46.37
CA ARG A 75 6.70 -38.48 45.21
C ARG A 75 6.32 -39.10 43.85
N ARG A 76 5.99 -40.40 43.81
CA ARG A 76 5.72 -41.16 42.56
C ARG A 76 4.43 -40.71 41.84
N LEU A 77 3.35 -40.49 42.58
CA LEU A 77 2.02 -40.20 42.00
C LEU A 77 1.95 -38.84 41.26
N PRO A 78 2.52 -37.74 41.79
CA PRO A 78 2.58 -36.47 41.07
C PRO A 78 3.40 -36.54 39.77
N LEU A 79 4.59 -37.17 39.82
CA LEU A 79 5.49 -37.31 38.67
C LEU A 79 4.89 -38.14 37.55
N LYS A 80 4.13 -39.20 37.88
CA LYS A 80 3.39 -40.00 36.89
C LYS A 80 2.40 -39.16 36.08
N LYS A 81 1.61 -38.32 36.76
CA LYS A 81 0.62 -37.45 36.09
C LYS A 81 1.29 -36.43 35.19
N GLN A 82 2.43 -35.87 35.62
CA GLN A 82 3.20 -34.92 34.80
C GLN A 82 3.82 -35.60 33.56
N ALA A 83 4.33 -36.83 33.69
CA ALA A 83 4.85 -37.62 32.58
C ALA A 83 3.77 -37.93 31.51
N GLU A 84 2.57 -38.33 31.93
CA GLU A 84 1.44 -38.61 31.02
C GLU A 84 0.98 -37.35 30.24
N VAL A 85 1.07 -36.17 30.86
CA VAL A 85 0.76 -34.89 30.22
C VAL A 85 1.84 -34.53 29.18
N ALA A 86 3.12 -34.73 29.50
CA ALA A 86 4.23 -34.48 28.58
C ALA A 86 4.22 -35.39 27.34
N GLU A 87 3.85 -36.68 27.49
CA GLU A 87 3.69 -37.59 26.36
C GLU A 87 2.53 -37.19 25.43
N LYS A 88 1.39 -36.78 26.00
CA LYS A 88 0.25 -36.29 25.22
C LYS A 88 0.61 -35.05 24.41
N TYR A 89 1.36 -34.12 25.00
CA TYR A 89 1.83 -32.93 24.29
C TYR A 89 2.78 -33.28 23.15
N LYS A 90 3.76 -34.16 23.39
CA LYS A 90 4.72 -34.59 22.35
C LYS A 90 4.00 -35.22 21.15
N ARG A 91 2.94 -35.98 21.41
CA ARG A 91 2.09 -36.56 20.36
C ARG A 91 1.31 -35.49 19.60
N PHE A 92 0.64 -34.57 20.29
CA PHE A 92 -0.11 -33.48 19.63
C PHE A 92 0.80 -32.54 18.85
N ALA A 93 2.00 -32.23 19.35
CA ALA A 93 3.00 -31.43 18.65
C ALA A 93 3.43 -32.08 17.32
N LYS A 94 3.67 -33.40 17.33
CA LYS A 94 4.01 -34.14 16.11
C LYS A 94 2.85 -34.18 15.11
N GLU A 95 1.64 -34.49 15.58
CA GLU A 95 0.44 -34.47 14.73
C GLU A 95 0.15 -33.06 14.16
N HIS A 96 0.44 -32.00 14.92
CA HIS A 96 0.31 -30.61 14.48
C HIS A 96 1.29 -30.30 13.35
N GLN A 97 2.57 -30.63 13.54
CA GLN A 97 3.62 -30.39 12.55
C GLN A 97 3.35 -31.14 11.23
N GLU A 98 2.87 -32.40 11.30
CA GLU A 98 2.51 -33.18 10.11
C GLU A 98 1.29 -32.61 9.38
N ALA A 99 0.27 -32.13 10.11
CA ALA A 99 -0.92 -31.51 9.52
C ALA A 99 -0.60 -30.15 8.88
N GLU A 100 0.25 -29.35 9.53
CA GLU A 100 0.69 -28.03 9.08
C GLU A 100 1.59 -28.13 7.84
N SER A 101 2.52 -29.09 7.81
CA SER A 101 3.32 -29.43 6.62
C SER A 101 2.43 -29.73 5.41
N ARG A 102 1.47 -30.65 5.54
CA ARG A 102 0.55 -31.00 4.44
C ARG A 102 -0.32 -29.83 3.97
N PHE A 103 -0.70 -28.94 4.89
CA PHE A 103 -1.48 -27.76 4.57
C PHE A 103 -0.67 -26.75 3.75
N LEU A 104 0.55 -26.42 4.20
CA LEU A 104 1.45 -25.49 3.50
C LEU A 104 1.88 -26.03 2.12
N GLU A 105 2.19 -27.32 2.02
CA GLU A 105 2.53 -27.97 0.73
C GLU A 105 1.37 -27.88 -0.28
N SER A 106 0.13 -28.06 0.17
CA SER A 106 -1.07 -27.93 -0.68
C SER A 106 -1.32 -26.50 -1.13
N GLN A 107 -1.10 -25.51 -0.26
CA GLN A 107 -1.20 -24.10 -0.62
C GLN A 107 -0.16 -23.70 -1.65
N LEU A 108 1.08 -24.17 -1.47
CA LEU A 108 2.17 -23.94 -2.41
C LEU A 108 1.88 -24.53 -3.79
N ALA A 109 1.36 -25.76 -3.85
CA ALA A 109 0.91 -26.38 -5.10
C ALA A 109 -0.22 -25.56 -5.78
N SER A 110 -1.17 -25.04 -4.99
CA SER A 110 -2.27 -24.17 -5.49
C SER A 110 -1.78 -22.85 -6.07
N ALA A 111 -0.86 -22.21 -5.38
CA ALA A 111 -0.25 -20.96 -5.83
C ALA A 111 0.58 -21.17 -7.11
N LYS A 112 1.46 -22.19 -7.15
CA LYS A 112 2.24 -22.53 -8.36
C LYS A 112 1.39 -22.89 -9.57
N ASN A 113 0.31 -23.64 -9.40
CA ASN A 113 -0.58 -23.95 -10.52
C ASN A 113 -1.33 -22.72 -11.07
N LYS A 114 -1.70 -21.77 -10.21
CA LYS A 114 -2.25 -20.49 -10.66
C LYS A 114 -1.19 -19.64 -11.36
N GLU A 115 0.05 -19.67 -10.88
CA GLU A 115 1.19 -18.99 -11.52
C GLU A 115 1.41 -19.50 -12.94
N VAL A 116 1.49 -20.83 -13.14
CA VAL A 116 1.67 -21.45 -14.46
C VAL A 116 0.55 -21.08 -15.43
N LYS A 117 -0.72 -21.13 -14.98
CA LYS A 117 -1.88 -20.74 -15.81
C LYS A 117 -1.84 -19.26 -16.20
N LEU A 118 -1.53 -18.38 -15.26
CA LEU A 118 -1.44 -16.95 -15.55
C LEU A 118 -0.26 -16.62 -16.47
N LEU A 119 0.86 -17.35 -16.36
CA LEU A 119 1.99 -17.24 -17.28
C LEU A 119 1.60 -17.68 -18.70
N SER A 120 0.93 -18.83 -18.85
CA SER A 120 0.47 -19.29 -20.17
C SER A 120 -0.56 -18.34 -20.80
N ASP A 121 -1.51 -17.84 -20.00
CA ASP A 121 -2.51 -16.87 -20.47
C ASP A 121 -1.85 -15.54 -20.87
N SER A 122 -0.82 -15.10 -20.14
CA SER A 122 -0.08 -13.88 -20.47
C SER A 122 0.71 -14.04 -21.77
N GLN A 123 1.36 -15.18 -21.98
CA GLN A 123 2.10 -15.46 -23.22
C GLN A 123 1.17 -15.54 -24.45
N GLN A 124 -0.05 -16.08 -24.31
CA GLN A 124 -1.06 -16.06 -25.36
C GLN A 124 -1.57 -14.64 -25.66
N LEU A 125 -1.74 -13.81 -24.62
CA LEU A 125 -2.15 -12.42 -24.78
C LEU A 125 -1.04 -11.57 -25.42
N GLU A 126 0.22 -11.80 -25.06
CA GLU A 126 1.39 -11.13 -25.66
C GLU A 126 1.52 -11.44 -27.16
N SER A 127 1.41 -12.72 -27.54
CA SER A 127 1.44 -13.09 -28.97
C SER A 127 0.27 -12.51 -29.75
N SER A 128 -0.92 -12.46 -29.15
CA SER A 128 -2.10 -11.81 -29.75
C SER A 128 -1.92 -10.29 -29.87
N LEU A 129 -1.32 -9.67 -28.85
CA LEU A 129 -1.02 -8.23 -28.83
C LEU A 129 -0.08 -7.87 -29.97
N GLU A 130 1.01 -8.62 -30.14
CA GLU A 130 1.98 -8.41 -31.21
C GLU A 130 1.34 -8.53 -32.59
N GLN A 131 0.51 -9.56 -32.80
CA GLN A 131 -0.25 -9.72 -34.04
C GLN A 131 -1.15 -8.52 -34.33
N TYR A 132 -1.95 -8.09 -33.34
CA TYR A 132 -2.87 -6.98 -33.54
C TYR A 132 -2.13 -5.64 -33.71
N GLN A 133 -1.07 -5.38 -32.95
CA GLN A 133 -0.22 -4.20 -33.12
C GLN A 133 0.39 -4.17 -34.53
N ASN A 134 0.92 -5.29 -35.04
CA ASN A 134 1.41 -5.38 -36.42
C ASN A 134 0.31 -5.12 -37.46
N THR A 135 -0.93 -5.60 -37.24
CA THR A 135 -2.02 -5.28 -38.17
C THR A 135 -2.44 -3.81 -38.12
N VAL A 136 -2.35 -3.17 -36.95
CA VAL A 136 -2.63 -1.74 -36.79
C VAL A 136 -1.58 -0.91 -37.52
N THR A 137 -0.28 -1.21 -37.36
CA THR A 137 0.80 -0.47 -38.03
C THR A 137 0.70 -0.59 -39.55
N VAL A 138 0.42 -1.77 -40.09
CA VAL A 138 0.17 -1.96 -41.53
C VAL A 138 -1.04 -1.17 -42.01
N LEU A 139 -2.14 -1.14 -41.25
CA LEU A 139 -3.32 -0.36 -41.60
C LEU A 139 -3.07 1.15 -41.53
N GLU A 140 -2.28 1.62 -40.57
CA GLU A 140 -1.88 3.04 -40.45
C GLU A 140 -1.01 3.48 -41.64
N GLN A 141 -0.05 2.64 -42.07
CA GLN A 141 0.72 2.89 -43.28
C GLN A 141 -0.18 2.96 -44.52
N GLN A 142 -1.12 2.01 -44.67
CA GLN A 142 -2.09 2.05 -45.77
C GLN A 142 -2.97 3.31 -45.73
N LEU A 143 -3.39 3.76 -44.55
CA LEU A 143 -4.17 5.00 -44.40
C LEU A 143 -3.36 6.24 -44.76
N LEU A 144 -2.07 6.27 -44.41
CA LEU A 144 -1.16 7.35 -44.79
C LEU A 144 -0.99 7.43 -46.31
N GLU A 145 -0.70 6.30 -46.97
CA GLU A 145 -0.59 6.24 -48.44
C GLU A 145 -1.89 6.65 -49.14
N LEU A 146 -3.02 6.17 -48.62
CA LEU A 146 -4.34 6.55 -49.13
C LEU A 146 -4.60 8.05 -48.97
N GLY A 147 -4.26 8.63 -47.83
CA GLY A 147 -4.40 10.07 -47.55
C GLY A 147 -3.51 10.94 -48.44
N GLN A 148 -2.24 10.55 -48.64
CA GLN A 148 -1.35 11.22 -49.59
C GLN A 148 -1.91 11.19 -51.00
N GLY A 149 -2.37 10.02 -51.47
CA GLY A 149 -3.00 9.89 -52.78
C GLY A 149 -4.29 10.69 -52.95
N LEU A 150 -5.05 10.89 -51.87
CA LEU A 150 -6.26 11.72 -51.85
C LEU A 150 -5.90 13.20 -51.97
N SER A 151 -4.90 13.65 -51.22
CA SER A 151 -4.39 15.04 -51.29
C SER A 151 -3.86 15.40 -52.69
N ALA A 152 -3.15 14.47 -53.34
CA ALA A 152 -2.63 14.68 -54.69
C ALA A 152 -3.76 14.89 -55.70
N ARG A 153 -4.84 14.09 -55.60
CA ARG A 153 -6.02 14.20 -56.48
C ARG A 153 -6.84 15.45 -56.21
N LEU A 154 -6.96 15.90 -54.96
CA LEU A 154 -7.60 17.17 -54.61
C LEU A 154 -6.82 18.35 -55.21
N LYS A 155 -5.49 18.34 -55.14
CA LYS A 155 -4.66 19.35 -55.84
C LYS A 155 -4.87 19.34 -57.35
N THR A 156 -5.01 18.17 -57.97
CA THR A 156 -5.34 18.08 -59.40
C THR A 156 -6.72 18.66 -59.71
N ILE A 157 -7.72 18.46 -58.84
CA ILE A 157 -9.05 19.08 -58.99
C ILE A 157 -8.93 20.59 -58.90
N GLU A 158 -8.25 21.14 -57.89
CA GLU A 158 -8.07 22.58 -57.72
C GLU A 158 -7.37 23.23 -58.91
N GLN A 159 -6.33 22.59 -59.45
CA GLN A 159 -5.64 23.08 -60.65
C GLN A 159 -6.59 23.14 -61.84
N LYS A 160 -7.34 22.06 -62.09
CA LYS A 160 -8.31 22.00 -63.19
C LYS A 160 -9.47 22.99 -63.01
N GLU A 161 -9.96 23.20 -61.78
CA GLU A 161 -11.00 24.19 -61.51
C GLU A 161 -10.50 25.62 -61.77
N ARG A 162 -9.24 25.94 -61.47
CA ARG A 162 -8.64 27.23 -61.83
C ARG A 162 -8.52 27.40 -63.35
N ASP A 163 -8.12 26.37 -64.06
CA ASP A 163 -8.06 26.38 -65.53
C ASP A 163 -9.46 26.57 -66.14
N LEU A 164 -10.50 25.94 -65.57
CA LEU A 164 -11.89 26.11 -66.01
C LEU A 164 -12.40 27.54 -65.79
N VAL A 165 -12.09 28.16 -64.65
CA VAL A 165 -12.42 29.56 -64.38
C VAL A 165 -11.67 30.50 -65.32
N ARG A 166 -10.40 30.22 -65.65
CA ARG A 166 -9.63 30.99 -66.62
C ARG A 166 -10.29 30.95 -68.01
N ILE A 167 -10.63 29.75 -68.50
CA ILE A 167 -11.28 29.58 -69.80
C ILE A 167 -12.67 30.25 -69.83
N GLN A 168 -13.46 30.15 -68.74
CA GLN A 168 -14.74 30.84 -68.66
C GLN A 168 -14.60 32.37 -68.74
N ARG A 169 -13.58 32.94 -68.10
CA ARG A 169 -13.30 34.38 -68.19
C ARG A 169 -12.89 34.79 -69.60
N GLU A 170 -12.01 34.02 -70.23
CA GLU A 170 -11.59 34.27 -71.61
C GLU A 170 -12.75 34.17 -72.61
N LEU A 171 -13.69 33.24 -72.39
CA LEU A 171 -14.92 33.17 -73.19
C LEU A 171 -15.78 34.42 -73.00
N GLN A 172 -16.00 34.87 -71.76
CA GLN A 172 -16.79 36.08 -71.48
C GLN A 172 -16.17 37.37 -72.04
N GLU A 173 -14.84 37.48 -72.01
CA GLU A 173 -14.09 38.56 -72.65
C GLU A 173 -14.22 38.50 -74.17
N GLY A 174 -14.23 37.29 -74.75
CA GLY A 174 -14.51 37.02 -76.16
C GLY A 174 -15.92 37.45 -76.58
N ASP A 175 -16.98 37.04 -75.86
CA ASP A 175 -18.38 37.41 -76.15
C ASP A 175 -18.56 38.94 -76.16
N SER A 176 -17.94 39.62 -75.18
CA SER A 176 -17.98 41.07 -75.09
C SER A 176 -17.24 41.76 -76.23
N ALA A 177 -16.18 41.14 -76.75
CA ALA A 177 -15.44 41.63 -77.91
C ALA A 177 -16.21 41.39 -79.22
N LEU A 178 -16.88 40.25 -79.34
CA LEU A 178 -17.73 39.92 -80.48
C LEU A 178 -18.89 40.91 -80.61
N GLY A 179 -19.60 41.21 -79.51
CA GLY A 179 -20.69 42.20 -79.53
C GLY A 179 -20.24 43.60 -79.97
N ARG A 180 -19.00 44.01 -79.66
CA ARG A 180 -18.44 45.29 -80.16
C ARG A 180 -18.11 45.25 -81.65
N LEU A 181 -17.74 44.09 -82.19
CA LEU A 181 -17.46 43.92 -83.62
C LEU A 181 -18.76 43.88 -84.43
N GLU A 182 -19.82 43.25 -83.91
CA GLU A 182 -21.16 43.21 -84.50
C GLU A 182 -21.81 44.61 -84.55
N GLU A 183 -21.68 45.41 -83.48
CA GLU A 183 -22.13 46.81 -83.46
C GLU A 183 -21.40 47.65 -84.52
N LYS A 184 -20.08 47.45 -84.68
CA LYS A 184 -19.29 48.12 -85.72
C LYS A 184 -19.72 47.69 -87.12
N ALA A 185 -19.95 46.40 -87.34
CA ALA A 185 -20.42 45.88 -88.63
C ALA A 185 -21.74 46.54 -89.04
N SER A 186 -22.70 46.62 -88.11
CA SER A 186 -23.98 47.29 -88.31
C SER A 186 -23.81 48.80 -88.64
N SER A 187 -22.83 49.46 -88.02
CA SER A 187 -22.51 50.86 -88.31
C SER A 187 -21.89 51.06 -89.70
N TYR A 188 -21.09 50.10 -90.17
CA TYR A 188 -20.51 50.13 -91.51
C TYR A 188 -21.57 49.89 -92.59
N ASP A 189 -22.53 48.98 -92.36
CA ASP A 189 -23.65 48.74 -93.28
C ASP A 189 -24.47 50.02 -93.52
N TYR A 190 -24.87 50.71 -92.45
CA TYR A 190 -25.62 51.97 -92.56
C TYR A 190 -24.83 53.07 -93.31
N ARG A 191 -23.53 53.17 -93.03
CA ARG A 191 -22.66 54.19 -93.64
C ARG A 191 -22.36 53.89 -95.11
N GLU A 192 -22.28 52.61 -95.48
CA GLU A 192 -22.14 52.18 -96.86
C GLU A 192 -23.40 52.54 -97.68
N GLU A 193 -24.60 52.29 -97.13
CA GLU A 193 -25.87 52.68 -97.78
C GLU A 193 -25.98 54.20 -98.00
N ASP A 194 -25.65 55.02 -97.00
CA ASP A 194 -25.67 56.50 -97.11
C ASP A 194 -24.67 57.00 -98.17
N LEU A 195 -23.44 56.46 -98.20
CA LEU A 195 -22.44 56.83 -99.20
C LEU A 195 -22.85 56.42 -100.61
N GLN A 196 -23.44 55.23 -100.80
CA GLN A 196 -23.96 54.79 -102.10
C GLN A 196 -25.07 55.71 -102.61
N ALA A 197 -26.00 56.12 -101.73
CA ALA A 197 -27.08 57.04 -102.09
C ALA A 197 -26.53 58.41 -102.53
N ARG A 198 -25.54 58.95 -101.81
CA ARG A 198 -24.89 60.23 -102.17
C ARG A 198 -24.11 60.13 -103.48
N LEU A 199 -23.42 59.03 -103.71
CA LEU A 199 -22.64 58.77 -104.92
C LEU A 199 -23.56 58.73 -106.17
N ALA A 200 -24.74 58.11 -106.05
CA ALA A 200 -25.74 58.11 -107.12
C ALA A 200 -26.23 59.53 -107.48
N VAL A 201 -26.42 60.41 -106.49
CA VAL A 201 -26.82 61.82 -106.72
C VAL A 201 -25.72 62.61 -107.45
N VAL A 202 -24.46 62.42 -107.07
CA VAL A 202 -23.32 63.10 -107.70
C VAL A 202 -23.12 62.61 -109.15
N GLN A 203 -23.30 61.31 -109.39
CA GLN A 203 -23.27 60.71 -110.73
C GLN A 203 -24.33 61.33 -111.67
N GLN A 204 -25.58 61.44 -111.20
CA GLN A 204 -26.65 62.05 -111.97
C GLN A 204 -26.34 63.52 -112.32
N ARG A 205 -25.90 64.31 -111.33
CA ARG A 205 -25.52 65.72 -111.53
C ARG A 205 -24.38 65.86 -112.53
N LYS A 206 -23.37 64.98 -112.50
CA LYS A 206 -22.26 65.01 -113.46
C LYS A 206 -22.76 64.81 -114.91
N ALA A 207 -23.66 63.86 -115.12
CA ALA A 207 -24.23 63.57 -116.44
C ALA A 207 -25.04 64.77 -117.00
N GLU A 208 -25.82 65.46 -116.15
CA GLU A 208 -26.56 66.66 -116.55
C GLU A 208 -25.63 67.78 -117.03
N THR A 209 -24.52 68.04 -116.32
CA THR A 209 -23.53 69.06 -116.70
C THR A 209 -22.74 68.70 -117.96
N GLU A 210 -22.46 67.42 -118.17
CA GLU A 210 -21.78 66.96 -119.39
C GLU A 210 -22.62 67.23 -120.63
N GLN A 211 -23.94 67.03 -120.54
CA GLN A 211 -24.86 67.30 -121.64
C GLN A 211 -25.00 68.82 -121.92
N GLU A 212 -25.14 69.65 -120.88
CA GLU A 212 -25.16 71.12 -121.03
C GLU A 212 -23.86 71.67 -121.65
N LEU A 213 -22.71 71.08 -121.30
CA LEU A 213 -21.42 71.48 -121.85
C LEU A 213 -21.33 71.19 -123.36
N THR A 214 -21.86 70.05 -123.81
CA THR A 214 -21.87 69.71 -125.24
C THR A 214 -22.67 70.69 -126.08
N ASP A 215 -23.81 71.16 -125.57
CA ASP A 215 -24.66 72.14 -126.27
C ASP A 215 -23.94 73.49 -126.44
N VAL A 216 -23.29 73.98 -125.38
CA VAL A 216 -22.56 75.26 -125.40
C VAL A 216 -21.35 75.25 -126.35
N ILE A 217 -20.65 74.12 -126.47
CA ILE A 217 -19.54 73.95 -127.41
C ILE A 217 -20.00 74.19 -128.86
N THR A 218 -21.17 73.69 -129.24
CA THR A 218 -21.71 73.87 -130.59
C THR A 218 -22.13 75.31 -130.89
N ALA A 219 -22.58 76.06 -129.88
CA ALA A 219 -22.93 77.48 -130.01
C ALA A 219 -21.69 78.38 -130.21
N CYS A 220 -20.59 78.10 -129.48
CA CYS A 220 -19.33 78.84 -129.59
C CYS A 220 -18.75 78.81 -131.02
N GLN A 221 -18.88 77.66 -131.72
CA GLN A 221 -18.33 77.49 -133.07
C GLN A 221 -19.01 78.40 -134.10
N LYS A 222 -20.33 78.60 -134.01
CA LYS A 222 -21.07 79.48 -134.93
C LYS A 222 -20.68 80.95 -134.75
N LEU A 223 -20.57 81.42 -133.51
CA LEU A 223 -20.21 82.81 -133.19
C LEU A 223 -18.75 83.16 -133.56
N MET A 224 -17.88 82.15 -133.67
CA MET A 224 -16.48 82.33 -134.08
C MET A 224 -16.35 82.75 -135.55
N ASP A 225 -17.22 82.24 -136.42
CA ASP A 225 -17.21 82.59 -137.84
C ASP A 225 -17.67 84.03 -138.07
N ASP A 226 -18.73 84.47 -137.37
CA ASP A 226 -19.30 85.83 -137.47
C ASP A 226 -18.32 86.93 -136.99
N GLN A 227 -17.52 86.64 -135.95
CA GLN A 227 -16.52 87.58 -135.40
C GLN A 227 -15.42 87.93 -136.41
N SER A 228 -15.04 86.99 -137.27
CA SER A 228 -13.93 87.15 -138.21
C SER A 228 -14.21 88.21 -139.30
N GLN A 229 -15.49 88.40 -139.64
CA GLN A 229 -15.95 89.34 -140.66
C GLN A 229 -15.87 90.79 -140.14
N ALA A 230 -16.31 91.03 -138.91
CA ALA A 230 -16.36 92.36 -138.28
C ALA A 230 -14.96 92.92 -137.91
N ASN A 231 -13.96 92.06 -137.69
CA ASN A 231 -12.61 92.49 -137.29
C ASN A 231 -11.87 93.28 -138.40
N ARG A 232 -12.15 93.00 -139.67
CA ARG A 232 -11.47 93.65 -140.80
C ARG A 232 -11.84 95.13 -140.95
N ASP A 233 -13.03 95.51 -140.50
CA ASP A 233 -13.51 96.90 -140.55
C ASP A 233 -12.93 97.74 -139.39
N LEU A 234 -12.61 97.09 -138.26
CA LEU A 234 -12.04 97.71 -137.07
C LEU A 234 -10.55 98.09 -137.25
N ASP A 235 -9.77 97.23 -137.92
CA ASP A 235 -8.33 97.42 -138.14
C ASP A 235 -8.00 98.72 -138.89
N ARG A 236 -8.92 99.22 -139.73
CA ARG A 236 -8.76 100.46 -140.49
C ARG A 236 -8.79 101.72 -139.62
N LEU A 237 -9.54 101.68 -138.52
CA LEU A 237 -9.72 102.80 -137.59
C LEU A 237 -8.67 102.79 -136.45
N MET A 238 -8.03 101.64 -136.20
CA MET A 238 -7.00 101.49 -135.16
C MET A 238 -5.65 102.13 -135.51
N VAL A 239 -5.36 102.39 -136.79
CA VAL A 239 -4.10 103.03 -137.21
C VAL A 239 -4.04 104.50 -136.74
N GLU A 240 -5.16 105.23 -136.74
CA GLU A 240 -5.23 106.62 -136.26
C GLU A 240 -5.10 106.74 -134.72
N LYS A 241 -5.38 105.67 -133.97
CA LYS A 241 -5.27 105.62 -132.49
C LYS A 241 -3.82 105.53 -132.00
N ARG A 242 -2.94 104.92 -132.80
CA ARG A 242 -1.60 104.50 -132.39
C ARG A 242 -0.68 105.68 -132.05
N ASP A 243 -0.87 106.81 -132.72
CA ASP A 243 -0.06 108.03 -132.54
C ASP A 243 -0.32 108.73 -131.19
N TRP A 244 -1.49 108.51 -130.58
CA TRP A 244 -1.85 109.08 -129.27
C TRP A 244 -1.47 108.17 -128.07
N GLU A 245 -1.30 106.86 -128.29
CA GLU A 245 -0.95 105.90 -127.23
C GLU A 245 0.53 105.96 -126.83
N GLU A 246 1.42 106.47 -127.70
CA GLU A 246 2.85 106.56 -127.44
C GLU A 246 3.19 107.59 -126.33
N GLN A 247 2.40 108.66 -126.20
CA GLN A 247 2.55 109.65 -125.12
C GLN A 247 2.08 109.14 -123.74
N LYS A 248 1.23 108.12 -123.69
CA LYS A 248 0.64 107.57 -122.45
C LYS A 248 1.55 106.56 -121.74
N GLN A 249 2.45 105.88 -122.47
CA GLN A 249 3.27 104.79 -121.94
C GLN A 249 4.41 105.24 -121.03
N GLU A 250 4.97 106.44 -121.23
CA GLU A 250 6.10 106.94 -120.44
C GLU A 250 5.69 107.21 -118.97
N THR A 251 4.46 107.67 -118.76
CA THR A 251 3.88 107.96 -117.42
C THR A 251 3.50 106.73 -116.59
N ASN A 252 3.31 105.55 -117.19
CA ASN A 252 2.92 104.33 -116.46
C ASN A 252 4.12 103.56 -115.86
N ARG A 253 5.32 103.68 -116.44
CA ARG A 253 6.52 102.93 -116.00
C ARG A 253 7.01 103.31 -114.61
N THR A 254 6.79 104.56 -114.19
CA THR A 254 7.22 105.07 -112.88
C THR A 254 6.31 104.64 -111.72
N TRP A 255 5.10 104.16 -112.00
CA TRP A 255 4.14 103.71 -110.98
C TRP A 255 4.38 102.24 -110.55
N GLU A 256 4.75 101.37 -111.49
CA GLU A 256 4.94 99.93 -111.23
C GLU A 256 6.12 99.59 -110.31
N THR A 257 7.11 100.48 -110.17
CA THR A 257 8.28 100.28 -109.30
C THR A 257 7.96 100.51 -107.82
N VAL A 258 7.02 101.41 -107.51
CA VAL A 258 6.60 101.72 -106.13
C VAL A 258 5.68 100.62 -105.57
N ASP A 259 4.81 100.04 -106.40
CA ASP A 259 3.82 99.03 -105.99
C ASP A 259 4.48 97.69 -105.57
N LYS A 260 5.63 97.33 -106.16
CA LYS A 260 6.40 96.12 -105.79
C LYS A 260 7.04 96.18 -104.40
N GLY A 261 7.36 97.39 -103.91
CA GLY A 261 7.97 97.57 -102.58
C GLY A 261 7.01 97.22 -101.44
N ILE A 262 5.73 97.57 -101.59
CA ILE A 262 4.67 97.40 -100.59
C ILE A 262 4.42 95.92 -100.28
N PHE A 263 4.37 95.07 -101.31
CA PHE A 263 4.13 93.62 -101.14
C PHE A 263 5.19 92.93 -100.27
N SER A 264 6.45 93.40 -100.29
CA SER A 264 7.54 92.78 -99.54
C SER A 264 7.45 93.02 -98.03
N VAL A 265 6.94 94.18 -97.61
CA VAL A 265 6.76 94.57 -96.20
C VAL A 265 5.55 93.83 -95.58
N LEU A 266 4.45 93.72 -96.34
CA LEU A 266 3.25 93.00 -95.90
C LEU A 266 3.51 91.51 -95.64
N HIS A 267 4.32 90.86 -96.49
CA HIS A 267 4.65 89.43 -96.31
C HIS A 267 5.44 89.15 -95.02
N LYS A 268 6.40 90.02 -94.68
CA LYS A 268 7.18 89.91 -93.42
C LYS A 268 6.29 90.07 -92.19
N LYS A 269 5.34 91.02 -92.22
CA LYS A 269 4.37 91.24 -91.14
C LYS A 269 3.49 90.01 -90.88
N THR A 270 3.00 89.37 -91.93
CA THR A 270 2.15 88.17 -91.80
C THR A 270 2.87 86.97 -91.16
N ALA A 271 4.17 86.78 -91.44
CA ALA A 271 4.94 85.67 -90.88
C ALA A 271 5.17 85.81 -89.36
N VAL A 272 5.52 87.01 -88.89
CA VAL A 272 5.73 87.26 -87.44
C VAL A 272 4.42 87.15 -86.66
N VAL A 273 3.29 87.56 -87.24
CA VAL A 273 1.96 87.42 -86.61
C VAL A 273 1.54 85.95 -86.47
N SER A 274 1.80 85.10 -87.48
CA SER A 274 1.47 83.67 -87.37
C SER A 274 2.30 82.96 -86.31
N ASP A 275 3.60 83.27 -86.21
CA ASP A 275 4.48 82.64 -85.23
C ASP A 275 4.11 83.04 -83.79
N LEU A 276 3.76 84.32 -83.57
CA LEU A 276 3.24 84.80 -82.29
C LEU A 276 1.97 84.06 -81.86
N GLN A 277 1.06 83.80 -82.79
CA GLN A 277 -0.18 83.09 -82.50
C GLN A 277 0.08 81.62 -82.11
N VAL A 278 1.04 80.96 -82.75
CA VAL A 278 1.44 79.58 -82.42
C VAL A 278 2.05 79.50 -81.02
N LEU A 279 2.93 80.43 -80.65
CA LEU A 279 3.55 80.45 -79.32
C LEU A 279 2.53 80.74 -78.21
N LYS A 280 1.60 81.68 -78.43
CA LYS A 280 0.51 81.97 -77.49
C LYS A 280 -0.41 80.77 -77.26
N ASN A 281 -0.79 80.06 -78.33
CA ASN A 281 -1.61 78.86 -78.22
C ASN A 281 -0.89 77.73 -77.45
N LYS A 282 0.42 77.52 -77.69
CA LYS A 282 1.22 76.52 -76.96
C LYS A 282 1.30 76.83 -75.47
N LYS A 283 1.48 78.10 -75.10
CA LYS A 283 1.46 78.55 -73.71
C LYS A 283 0.10 78.28 -73.05
N GLU A 284 -1.00 78.57 -73.75
CA GLU A 284 -2.35 78.39 -73.21
C GLU A 284 -2.66 76.91 -72.90
N VAL A 285 -2.17 75.98 -73.73
CA VAL A 285 -2.28 74.52 -73.46
C VAL A 285 -1.55 74.14 -72.17
N LEU A 286 -0.34 74.65 -71.96
CA LEU A 286 0.44 74.38 -70.74
C LEU A 286 -0.22 74.95 -69.47
N VAL A 287 -0.87 76.12 -69.58
CA VAL A 287 -1.63 76.71 -68.46
C VAL A 287 -2.82 75.83 -68.09
N ARG A 288 -3.59 75.35 -69.07
CA ARG A 288 -4.71 74.42 -68.81
C ARG A 288 -4.24 73.10 -68.19
N GLN A 289 -3.09 72.58 -68.62
CA GLN A 289 -2.48 71.38 -68.02
C GLN A 289 -2.10 71.62 -66.55
N GLN A 290 -1.47 72.76 -66.24
CA GLN A 290 -1.12 73.15 -64.87
C GLN A 290 -2.35 73.28 -63.97
N GLU A 291 -3.40 73.97 -64.42
CA GLU A 291 -4.65 74.11 -63.65
C GLU A 291 -5.28 72.75 -63.34
N SER A 292 -5.23 71.81 -64.29
CA SER A 292 -5.72 70.44 -64.09
C SER A 292 -4.93 69.68 -63.02
N LEU A 293 -3.60 69.87 -62.94
CA LEU A 293 -2.75 69.26 -61.92
C LEU A 293 -3.01 69.87 -60.54
N ILE A 294 -3.17 71.19 -60.45
CA ILE A 294 -3.52 71.88 -59.20
C ILE A 294 -4.85 71.36 -58.64
N GLN A 295 -5.85 71.13 -59.49
CA GLN A 295 -7.12 70.52 -59.07
C GLN A 295 -6.94 69.09 -58.54
N LYS A 296 -6.09 68.27 -59.18
CA LYS A 296 -5.76 66.91 -58.69
C LYS A 296 -5.05 66.96 -57.32
N LEU A 297 -4.12 67.89 -57.15
CA LEU A 297 -3.39 68.12 -55.90
C LEU A 297 -4.32 68.52 -54.74
N ASN A 298 -5.29 69.40 -55.00
CA ASN A 298 -6.27 69.79 -53.98
C ASN A 298 -7.22 68.65 -53.62
N LYS A 299 -7.67 67.85 -54.60
CA LYS A 299 -8.43 66.61 -54.34
C LYS A 299 -7.62 65.59 -53.54
N GLY A 300 -6.33 65.45 -53.83
CA GLY A 300 -5.39 64.59 -53.11
C GLY A 300 -5.22 65.01 -51.64
N LYS A 301 -5.13 66.32 -51.35
CA LYS A 301 -5.05 66.83 -49.97
C LYS A 301 -6.29 66.53 -49.15
N PHE A 302 -7.49 66.79 -49.69
CA PHE A 302 -8.74 66.50 -48.98
C PHE A 302 -8.87 65.01 -48.65
N ARG A 303 -8.51 64.14 -49.61
CA ARG A 303 -8.53 62.69 -49.41
C ARG A 303 -7.48 62.21 -48.39
N TYR A 304 -6.36 62.92 -48.28
CA TYR A 304 -5.35 62.66 -47.26
C TYR A 304 -5.91 62.92 -45.86
N GLU A 305 -6.51 64.08 -45.61
CA GLU A 305 -7.11 64.45 -44.32
C GLU A 305 -8.24 63.47 -43.93
N GLU A 306 -9.06 63.05 -44.90
CA GLU A 306 -10.11 62.06 -44.66
C GLU A 306 -9.55 60.67 -44.27
N LEU A 307 -8.49 60.22 -44.93
CA LEU A 307 -7.85 58.93 -44.61
C LEU A 307 -7.08 59.00 -43.30
N GLU A 308 -6.45 60.13 -42.98
CA GLU A 308 -5.72 60.34 -41.73
C GLU A 308 -6.66 60.30 -40.52
N THR A 309 -7.80 60.97 -40.59
CA THR A 309 -8.82 60.95 -39.53
C THR A 309 -9.42 59.55 -39.34
N LYS A 310 -9.67 58.80 -40.42
CA LYS A 310 -10.10 57.39 -40.36
C LYS A 310 -9.03 56.51 -39.70
N LEU A 311 -7.76 56.70 -40.05
CA LEU A 311 -6.64 55.95 -39.49
C LEU A 311 -6.51 56.17 -37.98
N GLN A 312 -6.56 57.44 -37.53
CA GLN A 312 -6.51 57.79 -36.11
C GLN A 312 -7.65 57.16 -35.33
N ARG A 313 -8.89 57.27 -35.83
CA ARG A 313 -10.08 56.71 -35.18
C ARG A 313 -9.97 55.19 -34.96
N TYR A 314 -9.50 54.44 -35.94
CA TYR A 314 -9.36 52.98 -35.80
C TYR A 314 -8.18 52.57 -34.93
N GLN A 315 -7.13 53.39 -34.84
CA GLN A 315 -6.06 53.18 -33.86
C GLN A 315 -6.54 53.41 -32.43
N GLU A 316 -7.45 54.36 -32.21
CA GLU A 316 -8.09 54.58 -30.90
C GLU A 316 -9.04 53.44 -30.53
N LEU A 317 -9.91 53.01 -31.44
CA LEU A 317 -10.79 51.84 -31.24
C LEU A 317 -10.01 50.56 -30.91
N SER A 318 -8.93 50.28 -31.66
CA SER A 318 -8.06 49.13 -31.40
C SER A 318 -7.42 49.21 -30.00
N LYS A 319 -7.03 50.41 -29.55
CA LYS A 319 -6.54 50.61 -28.18
C LYS A 319 -7.64 50.36 -27.14
N GLU A 320 -8.84 50.90 -27.31
CA GLU A 320 -9.97 50.69 -26.39
C GLU A 320 -10.33 49.20 -26.26
N HIS A 321 -10.42 48.51 -27.40
CA HIS A 321 -10.69 47.07 -27.41
C HIS A 321 -9.53 46.26 -26.82
N SER A 322 -8.27 46.67 -27.01
CA SER A 322 -7.14 45.99 -26.36
C SER A 322 -7.15 46.13 -24.83
N LEU A 323 -7.57 47.29 -24.30
CA LEU A 323 -7.79 47.50 -22.86
C LEU A 323 -8.94 46.62 -22.33
N SER A 324 -10.07 46.58 -23.04
CA SER A 324 -11.21 45.70 -22.70
C SER A 324 -10.83 44.22 -22.72
N LEU A 325 -10.01 43.81 -23.70
CA LEU A 325 -9.47 42.45 -23.79
C LEU A 325 -8.62 42.10 -22.56
N GLN A 326 -7.82 43.05 -22.06
CA GLN A 326 -6.98 42.84 -20.90
C GLN A 326 -7.82 42.66 -19.63
N VAL A 327 -8.85 43.49 -19.43
CA VAL A 327 -9.81 43.33 -18.32
C VAL A 327 -10.49 41.96 -18.36
N LEU A 328 -10.95 41.51 -19.52
CA LEU A 328 -11.58 40.19 -19.66
C LEU A 328 -10.60 39.03 -19.43
N LYS A 329 -9.33 39.18 -19.79
CA LYS A 329 -8.27 38.18 -19.49
C LYS A 329 -8.01 38.09 -17.99
N ASP A 330 -7.98 39.23 -17.30
CA ASP A 330 -7.83 39.26 -15.84
C ASP A 330 -9.05 38.63 -15.14
N GLU A 331 -10.27 38.91 -15.60
CA GLU A 331 -11.50 38.26 -15.12
C GLU A 331 -11.49 36.74 -15.36
N LEU A 332 -10.99 36.30 -16.52
CA LEU A 332 -10.84 34.89 -16.85
C LEU A 332 -9.86 34.20 -15.89
N GLU A 333 -8.71 34.80 -15.60
CA GLU A 333 -7.75 34.26 -14.64
C GLU A 333 -8.34 34.15 -13.24
N GLN A 334 -9.09 35.16 -12.79
CA GLN A 334 -9.80 35.10 -11.51
C GLN A 334 -10.81 33.94 -11.49
N LYS A 335 -11.59 33.76 -12.56
CA LYS A 335 -12.58 32.67 -12.63
C LYS A 335 -11.94 31.29 -12.74
N ASP A 336 -10.89 31.12 -13.54
CA ASP A 336 -10.12 29.88 -13.61
C ASP A 336 -9.47 29.53 -12.25
N SER A 337 -9.03 30.53 -11.48
CA SER A 337 -8.55 30.31 -10.11
C SER A 337 -9.66 29.83 -9.17
N SER A 338 -10.88 30.39 -9.30
CA SER A 338 -12.04 29.95 -8.51
C SER A 338 -12.45 28.51 -8.83
N VAL A 339 -12.39 28.10 -10.10
CA VAL A 339 -12.65 26.72 -10.53
C VAL A 339 -11.64 25.77 -9.89
N LYS A 340 -10.35 26.11 -9.86
CA LYS A 340 -9.32 25.29 -9.20
C LYS A 340 -9.59 25.09 -7.71
N VAL A 341 -10.01 26.15 -7.00
CA VAL A 341 -10.37 26.07 -5.58
C VAL A 341 -11.58 25.15 -5.38
N LEU A 342 -12.65 25.33 -6.18
CA LEU A 342 -13.86 24.50 -6.09
C LEU A 342 -13.60 23.02 -6.42
N VAL A 343 -12.71 22.72 -7.38
CA VAL A 343 -12.27 21.34 -7.68
C VAL A 343 -11.56 20.72 -6.48
N ALA A 344 -10.65 21.44 -5.84
CA ALA A 344 -9.94 20.96 -4.65
C ALA A 344 -10.88 20.73 -3.45
N GLU A 345 -11.85 21.63 -3.25
CA GLU A 345 -12.89 21.46 -2.21
C GLU A 345 -13.78 20.24 -2.48
N LYS A 346 -14.12 20.01 -3.75
CA LYS A 346 -14.89 18.83 -4.17
C LYS A 346 -14.12 17.53 -3.93
N GLU A 347 -12.83 17.47 -4.28
CA GLU A 347 -11.99 16.29 -4.04
C GLU A 347 -11.87 15.98 -2.54
N LYS A 348 -11.68 17.01 -1.72
CA LYS A 348 -11.67 16.86 -0.26
C LYS A 348 -13.00 16.32 0.25
N ASN A 349 -14.12 16.89 -0.17
CA ASN A 349 -15.44 16.44 0.25
C ASN A 349 -15.75 15.00 -0.22
N ALA A 350 -15.29 14.60 -1.42
CA ALA A 350 -15.40 13.23 -1.89
C ALA A 350 -14.61 12.23 -1.01
N SER A 351 -13.41 12.62 -0.56
CA SER A 351 -12.62 11.82 0.39
C SER A 351 -13.32 11.67 1.75
N ASP A 352 -13.96 12.73 2.23
CA ASP A 352 -14.74 12.72 3.48
C ASP A 352 -15.96 11.79 3.36
N ILE A 353 -16.69 11.84 2.23
CA ILE A 353 -17.81 10.93 1.91
C ILE A 353 -17.33 9.47 1.93
N GLN A 354 -16.20 9.16 1.28
CA GLN A 354 -15.67 7.80 1.24
C GLN A 354 -15.30 7.31 2.65
N SER A 355 -14.67 8.15 3.47
CA SER A 355 -14.28 7.79 4.84
C SER A 355 -15.49 7.58 5.75
N LEU A 356 -16.54 8.39 5.63
CA LEU A 356 -17.78 8.29 6.39
C LEU A 356 -18.58 7.06 5.96
N THR A 357 -18.64 6.76 4.66
CA THR A 357 -19.29 5.56 4.13
C THR A 357 -18.66 4.29 4.71
N GLN A 358 -17.32 4.19 4.67
CA GLN A 358 -16.61 3.05 5.26
C GLN A 358 -16.86 2.91 6.79
N LYS A 359 -16.97 4.03 7.52
CA LYS A 359 -17.29 4.01 8.95
C LYS A 359 -18.71 3.51 9.20
N VAL A 360 -19.69 4.00 8.44
CA VAL A 360 -21.09 3.56 8.54
C VAL A 360 -21.21 2.07 8.22
N ASP A 361 -20.58 1.59 7.14
CA ASP A 361 -20.60 0.17 6.76
C ASP A 361 -20.01 -0.74 7.85
N ARG A 362 -18.86 -0.35 8.44
CA ARG A 362 -18.26 -1.09 9.55
C ARG A 362 -19.18 -1.17 10.77
N LEU A 363 -19.80 -0.05 11.13
CA LEU A 363 -20.73 0.00 12.25
C LEU A 363 -22.00 -0.82 11.96
N GLN A 364 -22.51 -0.81 10.73
CA GLN A 364 -23.66 -1.62 10.31
C GLN A 364 -23.36 -3.12 10.36
N VAL A 365 -22.20 -3.56 9.87
CA VAL A 365 -21.79 -4.97 9.97
C VAL A 365 -21.72 -5.39 11.44
N ARG A 366 -21.17 -4.54 12.31
CA ARG A 366 -21.10 -4.83 13.75
C ARG A 366 -22.48 -4.89 14.41
N LEU A 367 -23.38 -3.97 14.06
CA LEU A 367 -24.77 -3.99 14.51
C LEU A 367 -25.46 -5.29 14.09
N GLN A 368 -25.29 -5.70 12.84
CA GLN A 368 -25.90 -6.93 12.32
C GLN A 368 -25.44 -8.17 13.09
N VAL A 369 -24.14 -8.27 13.39
CA VAL A 369 -23.59 -9.37 14.20
C VAL A 369 -24.20 -9.40 15.61
N LEU A 370 -24.40 -8.23 16.23
CA LEU A 370 -25.02 -8.13 17.56
C LEU A 370 -26.53 -8.46 17.52
N LYS A 371 -27.25 -8.03 16.47
CA LYS A 371 -28.67 -8.36 16.26
C LYS A 371 -28.86 -9.85 16.02
N ASP A 372 -28.06 -10.44 15.13
CA ASP A 372 -28.11 -11.87 14.83
C ASP A 372 -27.83 -12.73 16.07
N ALA A 373 -26.92 -12.30 16.96
CA ALA A 373 -26.62 -12.99 18.21
C ALA A 373 -27.76 -12.89 19.25
N GLU A 374 -28.48 -11.77 19.27
CA GLU A 374 -29.67 -11.55 20.11
C GLU A 374 -30.87 -12.38 19.61
N ASP A 375 -31.12 -12.38 18.29
CA ASP A 375 -32.20 -13.15 17.66
C ASP A 375 -32.00 -14.66 17.83
N ARG A 376 -30.75 -15.13 17.81
CA ARG A 376 -30.39 -16.53 18.09
C ARG A 376 -30.41 -16.89 19.58
N GLN A 377 -30.67 -15.90 20.45
CA GLN A 377 -30.72 -16.05 21.90
C GLN A 377 -29.47 -16.75 22.44
N GLU A 378 -28.29 -16.43 21.89
CA GLU A 378 -27.02 -17.06 22.30
C GLU A 378 -26.73 -16.79 23.78
N GLY A 379 -26.32 -17.82 24.53
CA GLY A 379 -26.07 -17.75 25.98
C GLY A 379 -27.17 -18.29 26.91
N TYR A 380 -28.42 -18.43 26.44
CA TYR A 380 -29.50 -19.04 27.24
C TYR A 380 -29.45 -20.57 27.24
N GLN A 381 -29.82 -21.19 28.38
CA GLN A 381 -30.02 -22.65 28.45
C GLN A 381 -31.21 -23.09 27.59
N TYR A 382 -31.16 -24.31 27.05
CA TYR A 382 -32.15 -24.82 26.09
C TYR A 382 -33.60 -24.75 26.61
N GLY A 383 -33.82 -25.02 27.91
CA GLY A 383 -35.13 -24.89 28.55
C GLY A 383 -35.65 -23.45 28.61
N VAL A 384 -34.76 -22.48 28.85
CA VAL A 384 -35.11 -21.06 28.86
C VAL A 384 -35.43 -20.58 27.43
N LYS A 385 -34.63 -20.96 26.43
CA LYS A 385 -34.89 -20.66 25.01
C LYS A 385 -36.23 -21.21 24.52
N SER A 386 -36.58 -22.44 24.93
CA SER A 386 -37.84 -23.05 24.52
C SER A 386 -39.05 -22.28 25.02
N VAL A 387 -39.01 -21.77 26.25
CA VAL A 387 -40.08 -20.93 26.80
C VAL A 387 -40.10 -19.54 26.14
N LEU A 388 -38.95 -18.89 25.92
CA LEU A 388 -38.86 -17.61 25.21
C LEU A 388 -39.43 -17.70 23.78
N ASN A 389 -39.14 -18.78 23.06
CA ASN A 389 -39.66 -19.00 21.72
C ASN A 389 -41.18 -19.20 21.67
N GLU A 390 -41.78 -19.81 22.69
CA GLU A 390 -43.23 -19.97 22.76
C GLU A 390 -43.93 -18.68 23.22
N LEU A 391 -43.29 -17.89 24.10
CA LEU A 391 -43.73 -16.54 24.44
C LEU A 391 -43.69 -15.60 23.22
N ALA A 392 -42.65 -15.72 22.37
CA ALA A 392 -42.53 -14.97 21.12
C ALA A 392 -43.62 -15.35 20.09
N LYS A 393 -44.14 -16.59 20.14
CA LYS A 393 -45.31 -17.04 19.36
C LYS A 393 -46.65 -16.62 19.98
N GLY A 394 -46.64 -15.88 21.08
CA GLY A 394 -47.83 -15.34 21.73
C GLY A 394 -48.50 -16.27 22.75
N VAL A 395 -47.89 -17.41 23.11
CA VAL A 395 -48.42 -18.30 24.15
C VAL A 395 -48.40 -17.58 25.50
N ARG A 396 -49.51 -17.65 26.24
CA ARG A 396 -49.67 -17.11 27.59
C ARG A 396 -49.85 -18.26 28.57
N PHE A 397 -49.26 -18.14 29.75
CA PHE A 397 -49.33 -19.16 30.80
C PHE A 397 -50.22 -18.61 31.93
N ASP A 398 -51.34 -19.27 32.21
CA ASP A 398 -52.43 -18.78 33.07
C ASP A 398 -52.89 -17.34 32.73
N GLY A 399 -52.89 -16.98 31.43
CA GLY A 399 -53.29 -15.66 30.94
C GLY A 399 -52.22 -14.56 31.01
N ASP A 400 -51.05 -14.83 31.61
CA ASP A 400 -49.99 -13.84 31.83
C ASP A 400 -48.73 -14.05 30.97
N THR A 401 -47.98 -12.96 30.78
CA THR A 401 -46.62 -12.96 30.21
C THR A 401 -45.58 -13.26 31.28
N LEU A 402 -44.63 -14.13 30.96
CA LEU A 402 -43.47 -14.39 31.81
C LEU A 402 -42.31 -13.48 31.40
N PHE A 403 -41.60 -12.94 32.38
CA PHE A 403 -40.39 -12.12 32.19
C PHE A 403 -39.20 -12.75 32.90
N LEU A 404 -37.99 -12.49 32.42
CA LEU A 404 -36.78 -12.94 33.11
C LEU A 404 -36.37 -11.95 34.21
N VAL A 405 -35.77 -12.46 35.29
CA VAL A 405 -35.23 -11.62 36.37
C VAL A 405 -34.19 -10.61 35.84
N GLU A 406 -33.37 -11.01 34.86
CA GLU A 406 -32.37 -10.13 34.23
C GLU A 406 -33.01 -8.91 33.53
N GLU A 407 -34.26 -9.00 33.07
CA GLU A 407 -34.93 -7.91 32.34
C GLU A 407 -35.60 -6.88 33.27
N LEU A 408 -35.83 -7.23 34.55
CA LEU A 408 -36.61 -6.42 35.48
C LEU A 408 -35.78 -5.67 36.54
N LEU A 409 -34.52 -6.09 36.74
CA LEU A 409 -33.60 -5.49 37.72
C LEU A 409 -32.48 -4.77 36.95
N ASP A 410 -32.26 -3.48 37.21
CA ASP A 410 -31.17 -2.70 36.59
C ASP A 410 -30.26 -2.06 37.65
N ILE A 411 -29.02 -1.68 37.30
CA ILE A 411 -28.06 -1.06 38.23
C ILE A 411 -27.11 -0.10 37.47
N PRO A 412 -26.57 0.96 38.10
CA PRO A 412 -25.60 1.85 37.45
C PRO A 412 -24.34 1.14 36.91
N SER A 413 -23.78 1.71 35.83
CA SER A 413 -22.75 1.12 34.97
C SER A 413 -21.47 0.57 35.63
N PRO A 414 -20.93 1.10 36.75
CA PRO A 414 -19.75 0.48 37.36
C PRO A 414 -20.07 -0.84 38.08
N TYR A 415 -21.33 -1.12 38.41
CA TYR A 415 -21.72 -2.24 39.27
C TYR A 415 -22.44 -3.38 38.53
N GLU A 416 -22.57 -3.27 37.21
CA GLU A 416 -23.26 -4.27 36.37
C GLU A 416 -22.61 -5.67 36.50
N THR A 417 -21.27 -5.74 36.52
CA THR A 417 -20.53 -7.00 36.66
C THR A 417 -20.83 -7.66 38.01
N ALA A 418 -20.89 -6.86 39.08
CA ALA A 418 -21.23 -7.33 40.41
C ALA A 418 -22.68 -7.82 40.49
N LEU A 419 -23.63 -7.17 39.82
CA LEU A 419 -25.02 -7.62 39.74
C LEU A 419 -25.17 -8.93 38.95
N ASP A 420 -24.47 -9.06 37.82
CA ASP A 420 -24.50 -10.29 37.00
C ASP A 420 -23.92 -11.48 37.79
N THR A 421 -22.80 -11.29 38.49
CA THR A 421 -22.23 -12.31 39.37
C THR A 421 -23.13 -12.60 40.58
N ALA A 422 -23.77 -11.57 41.14
CA ALA A 422 -24.70 -11.73 42.25
C ALA A 422 -25.96 -12.53 41.85
N LEU A 423 -26.55 -12.27 40.69
CA LEU A 423 -27.74 -13.01 40.26
C LEU A 423 -27.39 -14.42 39.76
N GLY A 424 -26.24 -14.61 39.11
CA GLY A 424 -25.80 -15.92 38.64
C GLY A 424 -26.85 -16.63 37.80
N SER A 425 -27.23 -17.86 38.15
CA SER A 425 -28.30 -18.61 37.47
C SER A 425 -29.71 -18.05 37.73
N ALA A 426 -29.90 -17.29 38.82
CA ALA A 426 -31.19 -16.67 39.15
C ALA A 426 -31.59 -15.58 38.16
N ALA A 427 -30.63 -14.98 37.44
CA ALA A 427 -30.91 -14.01 36.36
C ALA A 427 -31.82 -14.60 35.28
N TYR A 428 -31.71 -15.90 35.01
CA TYR A 428 -32.47 -16.61 33.99
C TYR A 428 -33.77 -17.26 34.49
N HIS A 429 -34.21 -16.92 35.70
CA HIS A 429 -35.48 -17.42 36.23
C HIS A 429 -36.64 -16.61 35.64
N PHE A 430 -37.74 -17.29 35.30
CA PHE A 430 -38.96 -16.65 34.83
C PHE A 430 -39.86 -16.25 35.99
N ILE A 431 -40.35 -15.03 35.96
CA ILE A 431 -41.29 -14.51 36.95
C ILE A 431 -42.70 -14.70 36.42
N CYS A 432 -43.57 -15.27 37.26
CA CYS A 432 -44.98 -15.50 36.97
C CYS A 432 -45.84 -14.92 38.08
N LYS A 433 -47.09 -14.53 37.81
CA LYS A 433 -47.97 -14.03 38.88
C LYS A 433 -48.48 -15.16 39.76
N THR A 434 -48.90 -16.28 39.15
CA THR A 434 -49.52 -17.42 39.84
C THR A 434 -48.65 -18.68 39.79
N PRO A 435 -48.74 -19.58 40.80
CA PRO A 435 -48.09 -20.89 40.75
C PRO A 435 -48.58 -21.76 39.58
N LYS A 436 -49.82 -21.53 39.11
CA LYS A 436 -50.42 -22.27 38.01
C LYS A 436 -49.74 -21.98 36.66
N ALA A 437 -49.37 -20.72 36.40
CA ALA A 437 -48.57 -20.35 35.23
C ALA A 437 -47.21 -21.09 35.19
N ALA A 438 -46.54 -21.22 36.34
CA ALA A 438 -45.30 -21.99 36.45
C ALA A 438 -45.53 -23.49 36.15
N GLN A 439 -46.63 -24.06 36.65
CA GLN A 439 -46.98 -25.46 36.39
C GLN A 439 -47.26 -25.73 34.90
N GLU A 440 -47.97 -24.83 34.22
CA GLU A 440 -48.25 -24.93 32.78
C GLU A 440 -46.95 -24.85 31.96
N ALA A 441 -46.06 -23.92 32.28
CA ALA A 441 -44.77 -23.78 31.61
C ALA A 441 -43.86 -25.01 31.84
N ILE A 442 -43.85 -25.57 33.06
CA ILE A 442 -43.10 -26.80 33.38
C ILE A 442 -43.72 -28.01 32.67
N ALA A 443 -45.04 -28.11 32.59
CA ALA A 443 -45.73 -29.17 31.86
C ALA A 443 -45.41 -29.11 30.35
N LEU A 444 -45.33 -27.91 29.77
CA LEU A 444 -44.90 -27.70 28.38
C LEU A 444 -43.46 -28.16 28.16
N LEU A 445 -42.54 -27.80 29.07
CA LEU A 445 -41.15 -28.23 29.00
C LEU A 445 -41.00 -29.75 29.10
N LYS A 446 -41.77 -30.40 29.99
CA LYS A 446 -41.83 -31.87 30.11
C LYS A 446 -42.39 -32.52 28.86
N LYS A 447 -43.48 -31.99 28.30
CA LYS A 447 -44.11 -32.52 27.07
C LYS A 447 -43.16 -32.48 25.87
N LYS A 448 -42.32 -31.43 25.77
CA LYS A 448 -41.38 -31.23 24.67
C LYS A 448 -39.97 -31.76 24.94
N ASN A 449 -39.71 -32.38 26.10
CA ASN A 449 -38.35 -32.75 26.55
C ASN A 449 -37.34 -31.60 26.42
N ALA A 450 -37.79 -30.36 26.65
CA ALA A 450 -37.04 -29.16 26.26
C ALA A 450 -36.02 -28.69 27.31
N GLY A 451 -35.67 -29.53 28.29
CA GLY A 451 -34.70 -29.20 29.34
C GLY A 451 -35.36 -28.61 30.60
N ARG A 452 -34.58 -27.82 31.36
CA ARG A 452 -34.98 -27.26 32.67
C ARG A 452 -35.03 -25.73 32.61
N ALA A 453 -36.02 -25.15 33.27
CA ALA A 453 -36.10 -23.72 33.56
C ALA A 453 -36.71 -23.54 34.96
N SER A 454 -36.31 -22.49 35.66
CA SER A 454 -36.83 -22.14 36.98
C SER A 454 -37.86 -21.03 36.86
N PHE A 455 -38.94 -21.13 37.64
CA PHE A 455 -40.04 -20.17 37.65
C PHE A 455 -40.28 -19.67 39.07
N PHE A 456 -40.59 -18.40 39.21
CA PHE A 456 -40.78 -17.73 40.49
C PHE A 456 -42.17 -17.05 40.55
N PRO A 457 -43.13 -17.63 41.31
CA PRO A 457 -44.46 -17.06 41.44
C PRO A 457 -44.51 -15.88 42.43
N LEU A 458 -44.94 -14.70 41.97
CA LEU A 458 -45.04 -13.50 42.80
C LEU A 458 -46.03 -13.67 43.96
N LYS A 459 -47.14 -14.39 43.76
CA LYS A 459 -48.12 -14.70 44.82
C LYS A 459 -47.51 -15.50 45.99
N ALA A 460 -46.48 -16.31 45.72
CA ALA A 460 -45.75 -17.02 46.79
C ALA A 460 -44.90 -16.06 47.63
N LEU A 461 -44.50 -14.92 47.08
CA LEU A 461 -43.70 -13.90 47.75
C LEU A 461 -44.50 -12.96 48.66
N GLU A 462 -45.83 -12.91 48.52
CA GLU A 462 -46.70 -12.08 49.36
C GLU A 462 -46.67 -12.48 50.84
N HIS A 463 -46.47 -13.78 51.10
CA HIS A 463 -46.42 -14.37 52.44
C HIS A 463 -45.00 -14.38 53.03
N TRP A 464 -44.00 -14.02 52.23
CA TRP A 464 -42.62 -13.89 52.69
C TRP A 464 -42.49 -12.59 53.51
N LYS A 465 -42.14 -12.73 54.79
CA LYS A 465 -41.79 -11.58 55.64
C LYS A 465 -40.30 -11.30 55.48
N SER A 466 -39.95 -10.09 55.05
CA SER A 466 -38.58 -9.61 55.14
C SER A 466 -38.13 -9.71 56.60
N GLN A 467 -37.11 -10.52 56.86
CA GLN A 467 -36.41 -10.46 58.12
C GLN A 467 -35.72 -9.10 58.12
N GLY A 468 -36.22 -8.16 58.93
CA GLY A 468 -35.82 -6.75 58.91
C GLY A 468 -34.31 -6.55 58.92
N ARG A 469 -33.86 -5.37 58.46
CA ARG A 469 -32.44 -4.99 58.27
C ARG A 469 -31.53 -5.64 59.31
N ASP A 470 -30.89 -6.75 58.93
CA ASP A 470 -29.87 -7.35 59.77
C ASP A 470 -28.75 -6.32 59.95
N ASN A 471 -28.44 -5.95 61.20
CA ASN A 471 -27.39 -4.98 61.54
C ASN A 471 -26.01 -5.56 61.21
N ALA A 472 -25.61 -5.50 59.95
CA ALA A 472 -24.26 -5.83 59.53
C ALA A 472 -23.29 -4.78 60.08
N VAL A 473 -22.16 -5.24 60.64
CA VAL A 473 -21.08 -4.37 61.10
C VAL A 473 -20.41 -3.76 59.87
N LYS A 474 -20.52 -2.42 59.73
CA LYS A 474 -19.94 -1.70 58.59
C LYS A 474 -18.41 -1.81 58.61
N ALA A 475 -17.83 -2.11 57.45
CA ALA A 475 -16.39 -2.10 57.21
C ALA A 475 -16.06 -1.04 56.14
N GLU A 476 -14.82 -0.54 56.14
CA GLU A 476 -14.33 0.33 55.07
C GLU A 476 -14.32 -0.41 53.73
N GLY A 477 -14.68 0.27 52.65
CA GLY A 477 -14.72 -0.29 51.29
C GLY A 477 -16.01 -1.06 50.92
N ILE A 478 -17.11 -0.87 51.67
CA ILE A 478 -18.44 -1.42 51.33
C ILE A 478 -19.34 -0.31 50.79
N VAL A 479 -19.80 -0.46 49.55
CA VAL A 479 -20.68 0.49 48.85
C VAL A 479 -22.10 0.44 49.42
N GLY A 480 -22.61 -0.76 49.70
CA GLY A 480 -23.95 -0.93 50.26
C GLY A 480 -24.57 -2.29 49.98
N ARG A 481 -25.84 -2.46 50.37
CA ARG A 481 -26.62 -3.66 50.10
C ARG A 481 -27.13 -3.63 48.66
N LEU A 482 -26.92 -4.71 47.92
CA LEU A 482 -27.19 -4.74 46.47
C LEU A 482 -28.67 -4.53 46.14
N SER A 483 -29.60 -5.02 46.98
CA SER A 483 -31.04 -4.77 46.80
C SER A 483 -31.45 -3.29 46.89
N ASP A 484 -30.69 -2.43 47.58
CA ASP A 484 -30.99 -1.00 47.69
C ASP A 484 -30.40 -0.19 46.52
N LEU A 485 -29.44 -0.77 45.79
CA LEU A 485 -28.76 -0.15 44.64
C LEU A 485 -29.41 -0.50 43.30
N VAL A 486 -30.28 -1.52 43.28
CA VAL A 486 -30.97 -2.00 42.09
C VAL A 486 -32.22 -1.17 41.83
N ILE A 487 -32.39 -0.75 40.59
CA ILE A 487 -33.54 -0.01 40.06
C ILE A 487 -34.56 -1.03 39.54
N CYS A 488 -35.75 -1.06 40.11
CA CYS A 488 -36.85 -1.92 39.66
C CYS A 488 -38.23 -1.30 39.98
N GLU A 489 -39.30 -1.80 39.35
CA GLU A 489 -40.66 -1.34 39.64
C GLU A 489 -41.15 -1.82 41.02
N LYS A 490 -42.02 -1.05 41.67
CA LYS A 490 -42.51 -1.32 43.05
C LYS A 490 -43.03 -2.75 43.27
N GLN A 491 -43.64 -3.36 42.25
CA GLN A 491 -44.17 -4.72 42.32
C GLN A 491 -43.07 -5.80 42.44
N TYR A 492 -41.82 -5.49 42.08
CA TYR A 492 -40.68 -6.39 42.10
C TYR A 492 -39.66 -6.06 43.22
N GLU A 493 -39.91 -5.05 44.06
CA GLU A 493 -39.03 -4.70 45.18
C GLU A 493 -38.83 -5.88 46.14
N LYS A 494 -39.92 -6.59 46.48
CA LYS A 494 -39.84 -7.80 47.31
C LYS A 494 -39.00 -8.89 46.65
N LEU A 495 -39.02 -8.98 45.32
CA LEU A 495 -38.21 -9.95 44.57
C LEU A 495 -36.73 -9.58 44.61
N ALA A 496 -36.40 -8.30 44.43
CA ALA A 496 -35.04 -7.78 44.58
C ALA A 496 -34.53 -8.02 46.02
N GLU A 497 -35.37 -7.79 47.03
CA GLU A 497 -35.03 -8.04 48.43
C GLU A 497 -34.86 -9.54 48.73
N TYR A 498 -35.69 -10.41 48.14
CA TYR A 498 -35.55 -11.86 48.29
C TYR A 498 -34.24 -12.40 47.69
N LEU A 499 -33.89 -11.94 46.48
CA LEU A 499 -32.69 -12.42 45.76
C LEU A 499 -31.40 -11.76 46.24
N LEU A 500 -31.44 -10.47 46.56
CA LEU A 500 -30.26 -9.63 46.79
C LEU A 500 -30.23 -8.97 48.18
N GLY A 501 -31.25 -9.17 49.03
CA GLY A 501 -31.35 -8.55 50.36
C GLY A 501 -30.31 -9.02 51.38
N ARG A 502 -29.60 -10.11 51.10
CA ARG A 502 -28.46 -10.60 51.90
C ARG A 502 -27.11 -10.50 51.17
N THR A 503 -27.07 -9.71 50.09
CA THR A 503 -25.87 -9.51 49.26
C THR A 503 -25.38 -8.08 49.40
N TYR A 504 -24.10 -7.90 49.73
CA TYR A 504 -23.43 -6.60 49.86
C TYR A 504 -22.40 -6.41 48.75
N LEU A 505 -22.22 -5.17 48.33
CA LEU A 505 -21.25 -4.74 47.33
C LEU A 505 -20.02 -4.14 48.01
N ALA A 506 -18.84 -4.66 47.67
CA ALA A 506 -17.53 -4.19 48.12
C ALA A 506 -16.74 -3.59 46.96
N ASP A 507 -15.83 -2.66 47.24
CA ASP A 507 -14.96 -2.06 46.21
C ASP A 507 -13.97 -3.07 45.62
N ASN A 508 -13.43 -3.96 46.45
CA ASN A 508 -12.44 -4.98 46.05
C ASN A 508 -12.53 -6.24 46.93
N LEU A 509 -11.85 -7.31 46.52
CA LEU A 509 -11.85 -8.59 47.23
C LEU A 509 -11.33 -8.48 48.67
N SER A 510 -10.33 -7.63 48.92
CA SER A 510 -9.77 -7.41 50.26
C SER A 510 -10.82 -6.83 51.22
N SER A 511 -11.56 -5.82 50.78
CA SER A 511 -12.65 -5.20 51.55
C SER A 511 -13.82 -6.18 51.73
N ALA A 512 -14.09 -7.01 50.71
CA ALA A 512 -15.10 -8.06 50.79
C ALA A 512 -14.76 -9.12 51.86
N SER A 513 -13.50 -9.55 51.94
CA SER A 513 -13.03 -10.54 52.93
C SER A 513 -13.11 -10.00 54.35
N VAL A 514 -12.65 -8.76 54.56
CA VAL A 514 -12.71 -8.09 55.88
C VAL A 514 -14.15 -7.94 56.36
N PHE A 515 -15.08 -7.57 55.47
CA PHE A 515 -16.49 -7.47 55.81
C PHE A 515 -17.12 -8.84 56.09
N ALA A 516 -16.77 -9.87 55.31
CA ALA A 516 -17.25 -11.23 55.52
C ALA A 516 -16.77 -11.78 56.88
N GLU A 517 -15.50 -11.63 57.23
CA GLU A 517 -14.92 -12.05 58.52
C GLU A 517 -15.57 -11.33 59.71
N LYS A 518 -15.67 -9.99 59.66
CA LYS A 518 -16.29 -9.20 60.75
C LYS A 518 -17.75 -9.55 61.01
N ASN A 519 -18.43 -10.12 60.03
CA ASN A 519 -19.83 -10.55 60.12
C ASN A 519 -19.96 -12.09 60.18
N ASN A 520 -18.89 -12.81 60.55
CA ASN A 520 -18.86 -14.27 60.69
C ASN A 520 -19.37 -15.03 59.46
N TYR A 521 -19.08 -14.53 58.26
CA TYR A 521 -19.50 -15.08 56.96
C TYR A 521 -21.01 -15.29 56.83
N ARG A 522 -21.82 -14.48 57.54
CA ARG A 522 -23.29 -14.57 57.52
C ARG A 522 -23.91 -13.99 56.24
N PHE A 523 -23.23 -13.06 55.57
CA PHE A 523 -23.73 -12.38 54.38
C PHE A 523 -22.96 -12.77 53.14
N ARG A 524 -23.62 -12.65 51.99
CA ARG A 524 -22.97 -12.77 50.68
C ARG A 524 -22.35 -11.43 50.32
N VAL A 525 -21.12 -11.45 49.80
CA VAL A 525 -20.42 -10.21 49.42
C VAL A 525 -19.89 -10.36 48.01
N VAL A 526 -20.12 -9.36 47.15
CA VAL A 526 -19.61 -9.31 45.79
C VAL A 526 -18.74 -8.07 45.63
N ALA A 527 -17.55 -8.21 45.07
CA ALA A 527 -16.69 -7.09 44.71
C ALA A 527 -17.14 -6.48 43.36
N VAL A 528 -16.75 -5.22 43.09
CA VAL A 528 -17.05 -4.54 41.81
C VAL A 528 -16.56 -5.33 40.60
N ASP A 529 -15.38 -5.95 40.71
CA ASP A 529 -14.76 -6.77 39.65
C ASP A 529 -15.40 -8.15 39.47
N GLY A 530 -16.36 -8.51 40.33
CA GLY A 530 -17.14 -9.73 40.20
C GLY A 530 -16.56 -10.94 40.96
N GLU A 531 -15.64 -10.77 41.90
CA GLU A 531 -15.37 -11.82 42.89
C GLU A 531 -16.50 -11.93 43.92
N LEU A 532 -16.83 -13.15 44.32
CA LEU A 532 -17.97 -13.44 45.17
C LEU A 532 -17.56 -14.30 46.38
N ILE A 533 -17.96 -13.85 47.56
CA ILE A 533 -17.87 -14.60 48.82
C ILE A 533 -19.29 -15.01 49.21
N GLN A 534 -19.57 -16.32 49.26
CA GLN A 534 -20.85 -16.84 49.70
C GLN A 534 -20.92 -16.97 51.23
N GLN A 535 -22.13 -17.19 51.73
CA GLN A 535 -22.36 -17.50 53.15
C GLN A 535 -21.59 -18.77 53.53
N GLY A 536 -20.88 -18.74 54.66
CA GLY A 536 -20.02 -19.85 55.10
C GLY A 536 -18.61 -19.86 54.50
N GLY A 537 -18.19 -18.80 53.79
CA GLY A 537 -16.78 -18.59 53.44
C GLY A 537 -16.30 -19.21 52.13
N LEU A 538 -17.21 -19.59 51.23
CA LEU A 538 -16.84 -20.05 49.89
C LEU A 538 -16.49 -18.86 48.97
N PHE A 539 -15.25 -18.82 48.48
CA PHE A 539 -14.78 -17.82 47.52
C PHE A 539 -14.97 -18.33 46.09
N THR A 540 -15.52 -17.48 45.23
CA THR A 540 -15.69 -17.72 43.80
C THR A 540 -15.13 -16.53 43.04
N GLY A 541 -14.07 -16.74 42.27
CA GLY A 541 -13.42 -15.69 41.48
C GLY A 541 -12.74 -16.27 40.24
N GLY A 542 -12.54 -15.43 39.22
CA GLY A 542 -11.89 -15.80 37.96
C GLY A 542 -12.35 -14.96 36.77
N SER A 543 -11.50 -14.85 35.74
CA SER A 543 -11.81 -14.07 34.53
C SER A 543 -12.64 -14.90 33.55
N ARG A 544 -13.97 -14.90 33.69
CA ARG A 544 -14.84 -15.35 32.59
C ARG A 544 -14.89 -14.26 31.51
N ARG A 545 -14.08 -14.39 30.46
CA ARG A 545 -14.46 -13.82 29.15
C ARG A 545 -15.65 -14.63 28.64
N SER A 546 -16.84 -14.33 29.14
CA SER A 546 -18.05 -14.91 28.57
C SER A 546 -18.06 -14.57 27.09
N ARG A 547 -18.09 -15.60 26.23
CA ARG A 547 -18.16 -15.44 24.76
C ARG A 547 -19.37 -14.60 24.33
N HIS A 548 -20.34 -14.43 25.23
CA HIS A 548 -21.51 -13.58 25.07
C HIS A 548 -21.65 -12.67 26.31
N PRO A 549 -21.70 -11.34 26.16
CA PRO A 549 -22.03 -10.43 27.26
C PRO A 549 -23.42 -10.78 27.83
N SER A 550 -23.70 -10.37 29.07
CA SER A 550 -25.05 -10.41 29.62
C SER A 550 -26.04 -9.77 28.65
N THR A 551 -27.25 -10.29 28.58
CA THR A 551 -28.25 -9.88 27.59
C THR A 551 -28.59 -8.39 27.76
N ARG A 552 -28.57 -7.89 29.00
CA ARG A 552 -28.66 -6.45 29.30
C ARG A 552 -27.60 -5.62 28.59
N ARG A 553 -26.32 -6.00 28.67
CA ARG A 553 -25.22 -5.29 28.01
C ARG A 553 -25.35 -5.28 26.49
N ARG A 554 -25.77 -6.40 25.89
CA ARG A 554 -26.01 -6.49 24.44
C ARG A 554 -27.13 -5.56 23.97
N LYS A 555 -28.27 -5.51 24.68
CA LYS A 555 -29.39 -4.61 24.33
C LYS A 555 -29.00 -3.12 24.44
N LYS A 556 -28.14 -2.77 25.40
CA LYS A 556 -27.61 -1.40 25.57
C LYS A 556 -26.60 -1.05 24.46
N GLU A 557 -25.65 -1.94 24.17
CA GLU A 557 -24.69 -1.78 23.08
C GLU A 557 -25.37 -1.68 21.70
N LEU A 558 -26.46 -2.43 21.48
CA LEU A 558 -27.27 -2.33 20.26
C LEU A 558 -27.86 -0.93 20.08
N LYS A 559 -28.52 -0.38 21.11
CA LYS A 559 -29.09 0.98 21.08
C LYS A 559 -28.00 2.04 20.89
N GLU A 560 -26.86 1.90 21.55
CA GLU A 560 -25.74 2.83 21.40
C GLU A 560 -25.15 2.79 19.97
N MET A 561 -25.08 1.62 19.35
CA MET A 561 -24.60 1.50 17.98
C MET A 561 -25.59 2.04 16.96
N GLU A 562 -26.91 1.88 17.16
CA GLU A 562 -27.93 2.50 16.31
C GLU A 562 -27.80 4.03 16.32
N ILE A 563 -27.66 4.64 17.49
CA ILE A 563 -27.47 6.09 17.64
C ILE A 563 -26.17 6.56 16.95
N LYS A 564 -25.09 5.78 17.07
CA LYS A 564 -23.80 6.10 16.41
C LYS A 564 -23.91 6.01 14.88
N ILE A 565 -24.60 5.00 14.36
CA ILE A 565 -24.84 4.85 12.91
C ILE A 565 -25.65 6.03 12.38
N ASP A 566 -26.72 6.43 13.06
CA ASP A 566 -27.56 7.53 12.60
C ASP A 566 -26.82 8.87 12.60
N ARG A 567 -25.96 9.13 13.60
CA ARG A 567 -25.11 10.33 13.64
C ARG A 567 -24.13 10.38 12.46
N GLU A 568 -23.45 9.28 12.17
CA GLU A 568 -22.48 9.24 11.06
C GLU A 568 -23.19 9.27 9.70
N ARG A 569 -24.39 8.69 9.58
CA ARG A 569 -25.25 8.83 8.39
C ARG A 569 -25.71 10.28 8.17
N GLN A 570 -26.08 11.00 9.22
CA GLN A 570 -26.44 12.43 9.08
C GLN A 570 -25.27 13.26 8.57
N LYS A 571 -24.05 13.00 9.05
CA LYS A 571 -22.83 13.63 8.52
C LYS A 571 -22.60 13.29 7.04
N LEU A 572 -22.76 12.01 6.68
CA LEU A 572 -22.64 11.55 5.29
C LEU A 572 -23.62 12.27 4.35
N VAL A 573 -24.89 12.39 4.75
CA VAL A 573 -25.91 13.13 4.01
C VAL A 573 -25.54 14.61 3.87
N GLY A 574 -25.00 15.23 4.93
CA GLY A 574 -24.50 16.60 4.89
C GLY A 574 -23.36 16.79 3.87
N CYS A 575 -22.38 15.89 3.86
CA CYS A 575 -21.30 15.90 2.86
C CYS A 575 -21.81 15.66 1.43
N GLN A 576 -22.78 14.77 1.23
CA GLN A 576 -23.42 14.54 -0.08
C GLN A 576 -24.19 15.78 -0.59
N GLN A 577 -24.89 16.49 0.30
CA GLN A 577 -25.53 17.77 -0.06
C GLN A 577 -24.50 18.85 -0.41
N GLN A 578 -23.38 18.91 0.32
CA GLN A 578 -22.28 19.81 0.01
C GLN A 578 -21.64 19.47 -1.35
N GLU A 579 -21.56 18.18 -1.71
CA GLU A 579 -21.07 17.74 -3.02
C GLU A 579 -21.99 18.22 -4.15
N GLN A 580 -23.31 18.16 -3.96
CA GLN A 580 -24.28 18.68 -4.92
C GLN A 580 -24.16 20.20 -5.10
N LYS A 581 -23.97 20.95 -4.01
CA LYS A 581 -23.74 22.40 -4.07
C LYS A 581 -22.44 22.75 -4.80
N LEU A 582 -21.33 22.10 -4.44
CA LEU A 582 -20.04 22.29 -5.10
C LEU A 582 -20.10 21.94 -6.58
N ASN A 583 -20.84 20.89 -6.96
CA ASN A 583 -21.06 20.56 -8.38
C ASN A 583 -21.84 21.65 -9.13
N ALA A 584 -22.86 22.26 -8.50
CA ALA A 584 -23.61 23.35 -9.11
C ALA A 584 -22.76 24.63 -9.26
N GLU A 585 -22.01 24.99 -8.21
CA GLU A 585 -21.10 26.14 -8.21
C GLU A 585 -19.98 25.97 -9.24
N LEU A 586 -19.39 24.78 -9.32
CA LEU A 586 -18.37 24.44 -10.31
C LEU A 586 -18.93 24.51 -11.72
N ALA A 587 -20.12 23.95 -11.99
CA ALA A 587 -20.77 24.05 -13.30
C ALA A 587 -21.05 25.50 -13.72
N GLN A 588 -21.48 26.35 -12.78
CA GLN A 588 -21.71 27.77 -13.03
C GLN A 588 -20.41 28.53 -13.28
N ALA A 589 -19.35 28.25 -12.51
CA ALA A 589 -18.03 28.84 -12.70
C ALA A 589 -17.43 28.43 -14.06
N GLN A 590 -17.53 27.14 -14.43
CA GLN A 590 -17.08 26.62 -15.72
C GLN A 590 -17.81 27.30 -16.89
N LYS A 591 -19.13 27.45 -16.78
CA LYS A 591 -19.93 28.16 -17.80
C LYS A 591 -19.50 29.61 -17.95
N SER A 592 -19.20 30.30 -16.83
CA SER A 592 -18.71 31.68 -16.86
C SER A 592 -17.33 31.79 -17.53
N VAL A 593 -16.45 30.81 -17.31
CA VAL A 593 -15.14 30.70 -17.98
C VAL A 593 -15.32 30.53 -19.49
N ASP A 594 -16.23 29.66 -19.92
CA ASP A 594 -16.50 29.44 -21.35
C ASP A 594 -17.09 30.70 -22.02
N GLU A 595 -18.04 31.39 -21.37
CA GLU A 595 -18.60 32.66 -21.84
C GLU A 595 -17.53 33.76 -21.96
N LEU A 596 -16.61 33.86 -20.99
CA LEU A 596 -15.49 34.81 -21.03
C LEU A 596 -14.51 34.47 -22.17
N ARG A 597 -14.21 33.18 -22.40
CA ARG A 597 -13.35 32.76 -23.52
C ARG A 597 -13.96 33.09 -24.88
N GLU A 598 -15.28 32.92 -25.04
CA GLU A 598 -15.96 33.34 -26.27
C GLU A 598 -15.91 34.86 -26.47
N ARG A 599 -16.14 35.66 -25.42
CA ARG A 599 -16.03 37.13 -25.49
C ARG A 599 -14.62 37.59 -25.82
N ILE A 600 -13.60 37.00 -25.20
CA ILE A 600 -12.19 37.26 -25.51
C ILE A 600 -11.93 37.01 -26.99
N LYS A 601 -12.37 35.86 -27.53
CA LYS A 601 -12.20 35.52 -28.95
C LYS A 601 -12.91 36.51 -29.88
N GLN A 602 -14.10 36.97 -29.51
CA GLN A 602 -14.84 37.97 -30.28
C GLN A 602 -14.06 39.30 -30.34
N ILE A 603 -13.57 39.80 -29.21
CA ILE A 603 -12.80 41.04 -29.14
C ILE A 603 -11.45 40.92 -29.85
N GLU A 604 -10.75 39.79 -29.73
CA GLU A 604 -9.51 39.54 -30.49
C GLU A 604 -9.72 39.57 -32.00
N ASN A 605 -10.89 39.11 -32.48
CA ASN A 605 -11.23 39.21 -33.90
C ASN A 605 -11.52 40.66 -34.30
N ILE A 606 -12.26 41.41 -33.48
CA ILE A 606 -12.54 42.84 -33.72
C ILE A 606 -11.23 43.63 -33.82
N ILE A 607 -10.30 43.45 -32.88
CA ILE A 607 -8.99 44.12 -32.90
C ILE A 607 -8.22 43.76 -34.18
N LYS A 608 -8.24 42.49 -34.61
CA LYS A 608 -7.57 42.07 -35.85
C LYS A 608 -8.16 42.75 -37.08
N GLU A 609 -9.49 42.86 -37.16
CA GLU A 609 -10.17 43.56 -38.26
C GLU A 609 -9.83 45.06 -38.26
N GLU A 610 -9.82 45.70 -37.10
CA GLU A 610 -9.47 47.12 -36.94
C GLU A 610 -8.00 47.40 -37.33
N ASP A 611 -7.07 46.55 -36.90
CA ASP A 611 -5.66 46.64 -37.26
C ASP A 611 -5.40 46.40 -38.75
N GLN A 612 -6.15 45.47 -39.37
CA GLN A 612 -6.08 45.24 -40.81
C GLN A 612 -6.56 46.47 -41.58
N ARG A 613 -7.70 47.05 -41.20
CA ARG A 613 -8.20 48.29 -41.82
C ARG A 613 -7.22 49.46 -41.65
N SER A 614 -6.66 49.63 -40.46
CA SER A 614 -5.61 50.61 -40.17
C SER A 614 -4.37 50.43 -41.07
N LYS A 615 -3.93 49.18 -41.30
CA LYS A 615 -2.81 48.89 -42.23
C LYS A 615 -3.13 49.25 -43.67
N VAL A 616 -4.34 48.94 -44.15
CA VAL A 616 -4.78 49.26 -45.52
C VAL A 616 -4.78 50.77 -45.72
N TRP A 617 -5.41 51.54 -44.82
CA TRP A 617 -5.41 53.00 -44.95
C TRP A 617 -4.02 53.60 -44.82
N LYS A 618 -3.15 53.05 -43.97
CA LYS A 618 -1.76 53.50 -43.89
C LYS A 618 -0.99 53.28 -45.20
N GLN A 619 -1.28 52.21 -45.94
CA GLN A 619 -0.69 51.96 -47.25
C GLN A 619 -1.28 52.90 -48.32
N GLU A 620 -2.59 53.09 -48.35
CA GLU A 620 -3.26 54.04 -49.27
C GLU A 620 -2.75 55.47 -49.04
N LEU A 621 -2.56 55.87 -47.78
CA LEU A 621 -2.07 57.19 -47.41
C LEU A 621 -0.61 57.40 -47.85
N LYS A 622 0.24 56.35 -47.79
CA LYS A 622 1.59 56.40 -48.38
C LYS A 622 1.57 56.58 -49.89
N GLN A 623 0.77 55.78 -50.60
CA GLN A 623 0.65 55.90 -52.06
C GLN A 623 0.12 57.28 -52.47
N LEU A 624 -0.82 57.82 -51.69
CA LEU A 624 -1.37 59.15 -51.93
C LEU A 624 -0.31 60.25 -51.73
N VAL A 625 0.56 60.14 -50.71
CA VAL A 625 1.68 61.06 -50.50
C VAL A 625 2.65 61.02 -51.68
N GLU A 626 3.08 59.83 -52.10
CA GLU A 626 4.00 59.66 -53.25
C GLU A 626 3.39 60.25 -54.53
N SER A 627 2.11 59.99 -54.79
CA SER A 627 1.41 60.56 -55.96
C SER A 627 1.30 62.09 -55.91
N ASN A 628 1.05 62.68 -54.74
CA ASN A 628 0.99 64.13 -54.56
C ASN A 628 2.36 64.79 -54.72
N GLU A 629 3.45 64.13 -54.30
CA GLU A 629 4.81 64.62 -54.55
C GLU A 629 5.15 64.62 -56.04
N ASN A 630 4.78 63.56 -56.77
CA ASN A 630 4.97 63.50 -58.22
C ASN A 630 4.20 64.61 -58.94
N TYR A 631 2.93 64.83 -58.60
CA TYR A 631 2.15 65.94 -59.18
C TYR A 631 2.74 67.32 -58.87
N ARG A 632 3.36 67.50 -57.69
CA ARG A 632 4.05 68.75 -57.35
C ARG A 632 5.31 68.98 -58.19
N LEU A 633 6.03 67.91 -58.53
CA LEU A 633 7.21 67.99 -59.39
C LEU A 633 6.81 68.33 -60.83
N GLU A 634 5.77 67.68 -61.36
CA GLU A 634 5.21 67.96 -62.69
C GLU A 634 4.68 69.41 -62.80
N GLU A 635 3.99 69.91 -61.76
CA GLU A 635 3.53 71.30 -61.70
C GLU A 635 4.70 72.29 -61.84
N LYS A 636 5.80 72.05 -61.11
CA LYS A 636 6.99 72.92 -61.15
C LYS A 636 7.67 72.91 -62.52
N GLU A 637 7.70 71.76 -63.20
CA GLU A 637 8.29 71.63 -64.53
C GLU A 637 7.48 72.39 -65.59
N LEU A 638 6.15 72.28 -65.56
CA LEU A 638 5.27 73.08 -66.44
C LEU A 638 5.43 74.58 -66.20
N LEU A 639 5.61 74.99 -64.94
CA LEU A 639 5.82 76.41 -64.57
C LEU A 639 7.14 76.96 -65.15
N TYR A 640 8.17 76.11 -65.27
CA TYR A 640 9.42 76.48 -65.93
C TYR A 640 9.23 76.64 -67.45
N GLN A 641 8.53 75.70 -68.10
CA GLN A 641 8.24 75.77 -69.54
C GLN A 641 7.40 77.00 -69.92
N GLN A 642 6.41 77.37 -69.08
CA GLN A 642 5.63 78.59 -69.29
C GLN A 642 6.49 79.86 -69.28
N ARG A 643 7.48 79.95 -68.39
CA ARG A 643 8.41 81.09 -68.35
C ARG A 643 9.26 81.20 -69.60
N ASP A 644 9.69 80.07 -70.17
CA ASP A 644 10.47 80.05 -71.41
C ASP A 644 9.65 80.57 -72.60
N TYR A 645 8.38 80.14 -72.72
CA TYR A 645 7.46 80.67 -73.73
C TYR A 645 7.13 82.16 -73.54
N ASP A 646 7.04 82.65 -72.31
CA ASP A 646 6.86 84.08 -72.05
C ASP A 646 8.02 84.94 -72.58
N GLN A 647 9.25 84.44 -72.46
CA GLN A 647 10.43 85.12 -72.99
C GLN A 647 10.42 85.16 -74.52
N GLN A 648 10.03 84.07 -75.19
CA GLN A 648 9.96 83.98 -76.66
C GLN A 648 8.85 84.85 -77.26
N ILE A 649 7.68 84.93 -76.60
CA ILE A 649 6.59 85.83 -77.02
C ILE A 649 7.05 87.29 -76.93
N GLY A 650 7.74 87.65 -75.84
CA GLY A 650 8.26 89.02 -75.65
C GLY A 650 9.22 89.48 -76.76
N THR A 651 10.05 88.58 -77.30
CA THR A 651 10.97 88.91 -78.40
C THR A 651 10.26 89.15 -79.72
N GLN A 652 9.27 88.32 -80.08
CA GLN A 652 8.56 88.47 -81.35
C GLN A 652 7.60 89.68 -81.37
N GLU A 653 7.04 90.07 -80.22
CA GLU A 653 6.23 91.29 -80.12
C GLU A 653 7.05 92.58 -80.35
N GLN A 654 8.36 92.55 -80.12
CA GLN A 654 9.26 93.67 -80.41
C GLN A 654 9.55 93.78 -81.92
N GLU A 655 9.76 92.65 -82.61
CA GLU A 655 9.98 92.63 -84.06
C GLU A 655 8.77 93.13 -84.85
N LEU A 656 7.55 92.78 -84.42
CA LEU A 656 6.32 93.22 -85.07
C LEU A 656 6.16 94.76 -85.06
N LYS A 657 6.62 95.43 -84.01
CA LYS A 657 6.55 96.90 -83.89
C LYS A 657 7.44 97.62 -84.90
N LEU A 658 8.60 97.06 -85.22
CA LEU A 658 9.53 97.64 -86.19
C LEU A 658 8.97 97.57 -87.62
N ILE A 659 8.42 96.43 -88.02
CA ILE A 659 7.88 96.20 -89.38
C ILE A 659 6.66 97.11 -89.66
N THR A 660 5.88 97.44 -88.63
CA THR A 660 4.69 98.30 -88.78
C THR A 660 5.04 99.76 -89.09
N ILE A 661 6.26 100.21 -88.76
CA ILE A 661 6.74 101.56 -89.06
C ILE A 661 7.15 101.67 -90.53
N GLU A 662 7.79 100.63 -91.09
CA GLU A 662 8.25 100.58 -92.49
C GLU A 662 7.09 100.61 -93.51
N GLU A 663 5.91 100.13 -93.13
CA GLU A 663 4.70 100.11 -93.99
C GLU A 663 4.18 101.52 -94.30
N GLY A 664 4.20 102.42 -93.31
CA GLY A 664 3.62 103.76 -93.45
C GLY A 664 4.37 104.70 -94.39
N GLU A 665 5.69 104.52 -94.56
CA GLU A 665 6.53 105.40 -95.39
C GLU A 665 6.36 105.13 -96.91
N VAL A 666 5.87 103.95 -97.30
CA VAL A 666 5.79 103.53 -98.71
C VAL A 666 4.44 103.91 -99.34
N GLU A 667 3.36 104.00 -98.56
CA GLU A 667 2.02 104.34 -99.04
C GLU A 667 1.89 105.81 -99.48
N GLU A 668 2.63 106.74 -98.85
CA GLU A 668 2.58 108.17 -99.13
C GLU A 668 3.07 108.51 -100.56
N LYS A 669 4.09 107.80 -101.05
CA LYS A 669 4.67 107.98 -102.40
C LYS A 669 3.75 107.52 -103.54
N ARG A 670 2.79 106.64 -103.25
CA ARG A 670 1.88 106.07 -104.25
C ARG A 670 0.80 107.07 -104.69
N ALA A 671 0.42 108.00 -103.80
CA ALA A 671 -0.70 108.91 -104.03
C ALA A 671 -0.38 110.05 -105.04
N GLU A 672 0.87 110.49 -105.14
CA GLU A 672 1.27 111.62 -106.02
C GLU A 672 1.25 111.25 -107.52
N LEU A 673 1.63 110.02 -107.87
CA LEU A 673 1.76 109.56 -109.26
C LEU A 673 0.40 109.33 -109.95
N GLU A 674 -0.67 109.10 -109.20
CA GLU A 674 -2.02 108.81 -109.70
C GLU A 674 -2.68 110.05 -110.36
N SER A 675 -2.30 111.26 -109.94
CA SER A 675 -2.90 112.54 -110.40
C SER A 675 -2.52 112.89 -111.85
N ILE A 676 -1.30 112.56 -112.28
CA ILE A 676 -0.73 112.93 -113.58
C ILE A 676 -1.34 112.07 -114.71
N ARG A 677 -1.79 110.85 -114.40
CA ARG A 677 -2.39 109.92 -115.37
C ARG A 677 -3.74 110.41 -115.91
N ARG A 678 -4.46 111.23 -115.15
CA ARG A 678 -5.88 111.54 -115.42
C ARG A 678 -6.10 112.53 -116.55
N SER A 679 -5.15 113.44 -116.81
CA SER A 679 -5.27 114.45 -117.88
C SER A 679 -4.97 113.93 -119.28
N ALA A 680 -4.18 112.87 -119.41
CA ALA A 680 -3.89 112.22 -120.71
C ALA A 680 -5.08 111.38 -121.24
N GLU A 681 -6.09 111.12 -120.41
CA GLU A 681 -7.23 110.25 -120.71
C GLU A 681 -8.36 110.98 -121.48
N GLU A 682 -8.44 112.32 -121.42
CA GLU A 682 -9.55 113.10 -122.02
C GLU A 682 -9.41 113.32 -123.54
N GLU A 683 -8.20 113.44 -124.08
CA GLU A 683 -7.97 113.61 -125.53
C GLU A 683 -8.12 112.29 -126.32
N THR A 684 -7.86 111.15 -125.68
CA THR A 684 -8.10 109.82 -126.28
C THR A 684 -9.59 109.47 -126.43
N GLN A 685 -10.49 110.16 -125.70
CA GLN A 685 -11.93 109.90 -125.68
C GLN A 685 -12.67 110.33 -126.95
N GLN A 686 -12.24 111.42 -127.61
CA GLN A 686 -12.88 111.90 -128.85
C GLN A 686 -12.55 111.01 -130.06
N LEU A 687 -11.35 110.43 -130.09
CA LEU A 687 -10.95 109.45 -131.10
C LEU A 687 -11.62 108.08 -130.86
N MET A 688 -11.86 107.73 -129.60
CA MET A 688 -12.61 106.52 -129.21
C MET A 688 -14.09 106.53 -129.64
N SER A 689 -14.75 107.68 -129.82
CA SER A 689 -16.15 107.72 -130.28
C SER A 689 -16.33 107.15 -131.69
N ARG A 690 -15.39 107.41 -132.61
CA ARG A 690 -15.45 106.92 -134.00
C ARG A 690 -15.02 105.45 -134.12
N ILE A 691 -14.12 105.00 -133.24
CA ILE A 691 -13.79 103.58 -133.10
C ILE A 691 -14.97 102.85 -132.44
N SER A 692 -15.64 103.47 -131.46
CA SER A 692 -16.78 102.89 -130.72
C SER A 692 -17.91 102.43 -131.63
N ASP A 693 -18.27 103.15 -132.69
CA ASP A 693 -19.37 102.71 -133.57
C ASP A 693 -19.04 101.44 -134.38
N ALA A 694 -17.80 101.30 -134.86
CA ALA A 694 -17.32 100.08 -135.52
C ALA A 694 -16.92 98.98 -134.52
N GLN A 695 -16.59 99.37 -133.29
CA GLN A 695 -16.26 98.49 -132.18
C GLN A 695 -17.52 97.96 -131.51
N VAL A 696 -18.66 98.65 -131.54
CA VAL A 696 -19.94 98.19 -131.00
C VAL A 696 -20.39 96.96 -131.75
N SER A 697 -20.40 96.98 -133.08
CA SER A 697 -20.79 95.84 -133.93
C SER A 697 -19.84 94.64 -133.81
N TYR A 698 -18.52 94.88 -133.72
CA TYR A 698 -17.55 93.84 -133.38
C TYR A 698 -17.73 93.35 -131.92
N SER A 699 -18.06 94.25 -130.99
CA SER A 699 -18.20 93.93 -129.57
C SER A 699 -19.46 93.15 -129.26
N THR A 700 -20.60 93.34 -129.95
CA THR A 700 -21.79 92.52 -129.71
C THR A 700 -21.51 91.06 -130.06
N ILE A 701 -20.94 90.81 -131.24
CA ILE A 701 -20.59 89.46 -131.69
C ILE A 701 -19.47 88.85 -130.83
N SER A 702 -18.49 89.67 -130.43
CA SER A 702 -17.41 89.26 -129.52
C SER A 702 -17.89 89.03 -128.09
N GLN A 703 -18.87 89.79 -127.59
CA GLN A 703 -19.50 89.63 -126.28
C GLN A 703 -20.33 88.36 -126.23
N ASP A 704 -21.15 88.08 -127.25
CA ASP A 704 -21.95 86.86 -127.33
C ASP A 704 -21.05 85.63 -127.39
N LYS A 705 -19.99 85.67 -128.21
CA LYS A 705 -18.97 84.60 -128.23
C LYS A 705 -18.27 84.44 -126.88
N LYS A 706 -17.82 85.54 -126.28
CA LYS A 706 -17.13 85.53 -124.99
C LYS A 706 -18.05 85.02 -123.87
N HIS A 707 -19.35 85.32 -123.93
CA HIS A 707 -20.34 84.84 -122.97
C HIS A 707 -20.51 83.32 -123.06
N GLU A 708 -20.69 82.76 -124.27
CA GLU A 708 -20.77 81.31 -124.48
C GLU A 708 -19.44 80.60 -124.17
N GLU A 709 -18.29 81.23 -124.47
CA GLU A 709 -16.96 80.69 -124.15
C GLU A 709 -16.69 80.70 -122.62
N GLN A 710 -17.15 81.74 -121.92
CA GLN A 710 -17.12 81.81 -120.45
C GLN A 710 -18.03 80.76 -119.83
N LYS A 711 -19.23 80.56 -120.39
CA LYS A 711 -20.17 79.52 -119.96
C LYS A 711 -19.58 78.12 -120.21
N ARG A 712 -18.88 77.91 -121.33
CA ARG A 712 -18.11 76.69 -121.63
C ARG A 712 -17.04 76.44 -120.57
N GLN A 713 -16.22 77.45 -120.25
CA GLN A 713 -15.18 77.33 -119.24
C GLN A 713 -15.74 77.07 -117.83
N GLN A 714 -16.83 77.74 -117.45
CA GLN A 714 -17.53 77.51 -116.17
C GLN A 714 -18.09 76.09 -116.08
N LEU A 715 -18.73 75.59 -117.14
CA LEU A 715 -19.25 74.22 -117.20
C LEU A 715 -18.12 73.18 -117.21
N GLN A 716 -16.98 73.47 -117.86
CA GLN A 716 -15.78 72.60 -117.80
C GLN A 716 -15.18 72.54 -116.39
N GLN A 717 -15.03 73.68 -115.71
CA GLN A 717 -14.58 73.72 -114.32
C GLN A 717 -15.55 73.01 -113.38
N LEU A 718 -16.86 73.17 -113.60
CA LEU A 718 -17.89 72.49 -112.83
C LEU A 718 -17.88 70.97 -113.09
N MET A 719 -17.64 70.53 -114.32
CA MET A 719 -17.50 69.13 -114.68
C MET A 719 -16.25 68.51 -114.05
N GLU A 720 -15.14 69.26 -113.98
CA GLU A 720 -13.91 68.82 -113.32
C GLU A 720 -14.06 68.77 -111.79
N LEU A 721 -14.78 69.72 -111.18
CA LEU A 721 -15.12 69.67 -109.76
C LEU A 721 -16.01 68.45 -109.45
N ARG A 722 -17.08 68.23 -110.23
CA ARG A 722 -17.99 67.09 -110.08
C ARG A 722 -17.28 65.74 -110.31
N SER A 723 -16.31 65.69 -111.22
CA SER A 723 -15.52 64.46 -111.46
C SER A 723 -14.56 64.17 -110.31
N GLN A 724 -13.94 65.19 -109.72
CA GLN A 724 -13.12 65.05 -108.51
C GLN A 724 -13.95 64.66 -107.28
N GLU A 725 -15.15 65.23 -107.11
CA GLU A 725 -16.08 64.85 -106.04
C GLU A 725 -16.52 63.38 -106.16
N LEU A 726 -16.85 62.94 -107.37
CA LEU A 726 -17.20 61.54 -107.64
C LEU A 726 -16.03 60.60 -107.33
N LEU A 727 -14.82 60.94 -107.75
CA LEU A 727 -13.63 60.11 -107.50
C LEU A 727 -13.27 60.05 -106.00
N LYS A 728 -13.47 61.13 -105.25
CA LYS A 728 -13.33 61.13 -103.78
C LYS A 728 -14.35 60.20 -103.13
N MET A 729 -15.62 60.29 -103.51
CA MET A 729 -16.68 59.45 -102.95
C MET A 729 -16.50 57.96 -103.30
N GLU A 730 -16.01 57.65 -104.50
CA GLU A 730 -15.66 56.27 -104.90
C GLU A 730 -14.51 55.71 -104.05
N ASN A 731 -13.49 56.54 -103.77
CA ASN A 731 -12.38 56.14 -102.89
C ASN A 731 -12.82 55.97 -101.44
N ASP A 732 -13.68 56.86 -100.92
CA ASP A 732 -14.22 56.77 -99.56
C ASP A 732 -15.09 55.50 -99.39
N LEU A 733 -15.89 55.14 -100.40
CA LEU A 733 -16.66 53.90 -100.42
C LEU A 733 -15.73 52.67 -100.45
N ALA A 734 -14.67 52.69 -101.26
CA ALA A 734 -13.70 51.61 -101.34
C ALA A 734 -12.94 51.42 -100.01
N ALA A 735 -12.54 52.52 -99.36
CA ALA A 735 -11.89 52.49 -98.05
C ALA A 735 -12.82 51.89 -96.97
N LEU A 736 -14.08 52.31 -96.94
CA LEU A 736 -15.07 51.79 -96.00
C LEU A 736 -15.32 50.28 -96.18
N ARG A 737 -15.37 49.80 -97.43
CA ARG A 737 -15.51 48.37 -97.74
C ARG A 737 -14.31 47.55 -97.25
N ALA A 738 -13.10 48.07 -97.40
CA ALA A 738 -11.89 47.42 -96.90
C ALA A 738 -11.88 47.34 -95.36
N GLU A 739 -12.30 48.41 -94.67
CA GLU A 739 -12.45 48.42 -93.21
C GLU A 739 -13.52 47.42 -92.73
N LYS A 740 -14.64 47.33 -93.43
CA LYS A 740 -15.71 46.36 -93.16
C LYS A 740 -15.25 44.91 -93.31
N GLU A 741 -14.51 44.60 -94.39
CA GLU A 741 -13.97 43.26 -94.64
C GLU A 741 -12.94 42.86 -93.57
N SER A 742 -12.09 43.80 -93.14
CA SER A 742 -11.16 43.57 -92.03
C SER A 742 -11.88 43.27 -90.70
N ASN A 743 -12.95 44.00 -90.40
CA ASN A 743 -13.77 43.76 -89.21
C ASN A 743 -14.46 42.38 -89.24
N GLN A 744 -14.96 41.95 -90.39
CA GLN A 744 -15.56 40.62 -90.59
C GLN A 744 -14.54 39.47 -90.44
N GLN A 745 -13.30 39.66 -90.88
CA GLN A 745 -12.23 38.67 -90.66
C GLN A 745 -11.87 38.53 -89.18
N GLN A 746 -11.82 39.64 -88.44
CA GLN A 746 -11.59 39.64 -87.00
C GLN A 746 -12.71 38.93 -86.24
N GLU A 747 -13.95 39.14 -86.65
CA GLU A 747 -15.13 38.47 -86.09
C GLU A 747 -15.05 36.95 -86.26
N ARG A 748 -14.75 36.47 -87.48
CA ARG A 748 -14.61 35.02 -87.76
C ARG A 748 -13.51 34.36 -86.95
N LEU A 749 -12.31 34.96 -86.93
CA LEU A 749 -11.18 34.45 -86.14
C LEU A 749 -11.51 34.40 -84.64
N LEU A 750 -12.27 35.38 -84.13
CA LEU A 750 -12.68 35.39 -82.74
C LEU A 750 -13.69 34.27 -82.44
N CYS A 751 -14.67 34.06 -83.31
CA CYS A 751 -15.64 32.95 -83.21
C CYS A 751 -14.94 31.58 -83.19
N GLU A 752 -14.00 31.33 -84.10
CA GLU A 752 -13.25 30.07 -84.14
C GLU A 752 -12.49 29.81 -82.82
N ASN A 753 -11.81 30.84 -82.29
CA ASN A 753 -11.12 30.75 -81.00
C ASN A 753 -12.08 30.53 -79.82
N MET A 754 -13.31 31.04 -79.91
CA MET A 754 -14.34 30.85 -78.88
C MET A 754 -14.91 29.43 -78.90
N ASP A 755 -15.16 28.89 -80.08
CA ASP A 755 -15.61 27.50 -80.26
C ASP A 755 -14.58 26.50 -79.71
N GLU A 756 -13.30 26.67 -80.03
CA GLU A 756 -12.22 25.82 -79.49
C GLU A 756 -12.17 25.84 -77.96
N LYS A 757 -12.29 27.03 -77.35
CA LYS A 757 -12.30 27.20 -75.89
C LYS A 757 -13.57 26.64 -75.24
N SER A 758 -14.70 26.66 -75.95
CA SER A 758 -15.96 26.08 -75.48
C SER A 758 -15.86 24.56 -75.35
N VAL A 759 -15.24 23.90 -76.33
CA VAL A 759 -14.98 22.44 -76.31
C VAL A 759 -14.03 22.11 -75.16
N LEU A 760 -12.94 22.88 -75.01
CA LEU A 760 -11.96 22.67 -73.94
C LEU A 760 -12.58 22.80 -72.54
N LYS A 761 -13.56 23.71 -72.37
CA LYS A 761 -14.32 23.88 -71.12
C LYS A 761 -15.16 22.64 -70.80
N GLU A 762 -15.84 22.05 -71.79
CA GLU A 762 -16.64 20.85 -71.59
C GLU A 762 -15.76 19.64 -71.21
N GLU A 763 -14.64 19.43 -71.92
CA GLU A 763 -13.66 18.39 -71.59
C GLU A 763 -13.09 18.54 -70.18
N LEU A 764 -12.75 19.77 -69.77
CA LEU A 764 -12.29 20.03 -68.41
C LEU A 764 -13.37 19.70 -67.37
N ALA A 765 -14.62 20.10 -67.61
CA ALA A 765 -15.73 19.82 -66.71
C ALA A 765 -15.98 18.32 -66.52
N GLU A 766 -15.95 17.54 -67.60
CA GLU A 766 -16.08 16.08 -67.55
C GLU A 766 -14.92 15.42 -66.78
N THR A 767 -13.68 15.86 -67.03
CA THR A 767 -12.53 15.29 -66.31
C THR A 767 -12.54 15.64 -64.83
N ILE A 768 -13.00 16.83 -64.43
CA ILE A 768 -13.20 17.21 -63.03
C ILE A 768 -14.25 16.30 -62.38
N ALA A 769 -15.39 16.06 -63.04
CA ALA A 769 -16.43 15.17 -62.54
C ALA A 769 -15.92 13.73 -62.36
N ALA A 770 -15.16 13.21 -63.32
CA ALA A 770 -14.55 11.88 -63.23
C ALA A 770 -13.55 11.75 -62.08
N VAL A 771 -12.73 12.77 -61.81
CA VAL A 771 -11.78 12.77 -60.69
C VAL A 771 -12.51 12.92 -59.36
N LYS A 772 -13.54 13.77 -59.26
CA LYS A 772 -14.39 13.91 -58.05
C LYS A 772 -15.05 12.58 -57.67
N ASN A 773 -15.57 11.83 -58.63
CA ASN A 773 -16.13 10.50 -58.38
C ASN A 773 -15.08 9.52 -57.83
N LYS A 774 -13.85 9.55 -58.38
CA LYS A 774 -12.73 8.73 -57.88
C LYS A 774 -12.27 9.14 -56.48
N VAL A 775 -12.34 10.42 -56.13
CA VAL A 775 -12.06 10.93 -54.77
C VAL A 775 -13.11 10.44 -53.80
N ALA A 776 -14.40 10.61 -54.10
CA ALA A 776 -15.50 10.14 -53.25
C ALA A 776 -15.45 8.62 -52.98
N ALA A 777 -15.10 7.81 -53.99
CA ALA A 777 -14.91 6.37 -53.81
C ALA A 777 -13.72 6.04 -52.89
N ARG A 778 -12.62 6.80 -52.99
CA ARG A 778 -11.41 6.64 -52.16
C ARG A 778 -11.68 7.06 -50.71
N GLU A 779 -12.42 8.16 -50.49
CA GLU A 779 -12.85 8.64 -49.17
C GLU A 779 -13.73 7.61 -48.43
N ARG A 780 -14.66 6.96 -49.15
CA ARG A 780 -15.44 5.86 -48.57
C ARG A 780 -14.55 4.69 -48.16
N TYR A 781 -13.56 4.36 -48.98
CA TYR A 781 -12.62 3.28 -48.69
C TYR A 781 -11.70 3.59 -47.50
N THR A 782 -11.19 4.82 -47.40
CA THR A 782 -10.39 5.28 -46.24
C THR A 782 -11.22 5.24 -44.96
N ALA A 783 -12.46 5.74 -44.98
CA ALA A 783 -13.34 5.73 -43.82
C ALA A 783 -13.62 4.31 -43.28
N VAL A 784 -13.76 3.31 -44.16
CA VAL A 784 -13.91 1.89 -43.76
C VAL A 784 -12.64 1.36 -43.08
N LYS A 785 -11.47 1.68 -43.64
CA LYS A 785 -10.16 1.27 -43.10
C LYS A 785 -9.86 1.95 -41.77
N GLU A 786 -10.20 3.23 -41.61
CA GLU A 786 -10.09 3.98 -40.35
C GLU A 786 -10.96 3.36 -39.25
N LYS A 787 -12.24 3.06 -39.55
CA LYS A 787 -13.12 2.38 -38.59
C LYS A 787 -12.57 1.02 -38.16
N ARG A 788 -11.95 0.28 -39.08
CA ARG A 788 -11.30 -1.01 -38.77
C ARG A 788 -10.05 -0.82 -37.90
N CYS A 789 -9.22 0.17 -38.21
CA CYS A 789 -8.04 0.52 -37.41
C CYS A 789 -8.44 0.91 -35.98
N LEU A 790 -9.48 1.74 -35.82
CA LEU A 790 -9.98 2.16 -34.51
C LEU A 790 -10.48 0.98 -33.66
N LYS A 791 -11.22 0.04 -34.27
CA LYS A 791 -11.66 -1.18 -33.60
C LYS A 791 -10.48 -2.03 -33.11
N LEU A 792 -9.45 -2.18 -33.95
CA LEU A 792 -8.25 -2.95 -33.60
C LEU A 792 -7.42 -2.28 -32.50
N LYS A 793 -7.32 -0.95 -32.48
CA LYS A 793 -6.73 -0.21 -31.35
C LYS A 793 -7.51 -0.44 -30.04
N GLY A 794 -8.84 -0.48 -30.11
CA GLY A 794 -9.68 -0.85 -28.97
C GLY A 794 -9.41 -2.28 -28.47
N THR A 795 -9.17 -3.23 -29.36
CA THR A 795 -8.80 -4.61 -28.95
C THR A 795 -7.39 -4.69 -28.36
N VAL A 796 -6.42 -3.94 -28.91
CA VAL A 796 -5.04 -3.85 -28.39
C VAL A 796 -5.04 -3.32 -26.96
N THR A 797 -5.70 -2.19 -26.72
CA THR A 797 -5.83 -1.60 -25.38
C THR A 797 -6.53 -2.53 -24.38
N GLY A 798 -7.56 -3.26 -24.83
CA GLY A 798 -8.21 -4.28 -23.99
C GLY A 798 -7.30 -5.47 -23.63
N ILE A 799 -6.43 -5.90 -24.54
CA ILE A 799 -5.44 -6.96 -24.28
C ILE A 799 -4.35 -6.46 -23.32
N GLU A 800 -3.86 -5.22 -23.50
CA GLU A 800 -2.87 -4.59 -22.60
C GLU A 800 -3.39 -4.48 -21.16
N GLN A 801 -4.64 -4.06 -20.97
CA GLN A 801 -5.27 -4.02 -19.65
C GLN A 801 -5.36 -5.41 -19.01
N ARG A 802 -5.66 -6.45 -19.80
CA ARG A 802 -5.69 -7.84 -19.31
C ARG A 802 -4.29 -8.32 -18.92
N LEU A 803 -3.27 -8.01 -19.71
CA LEU A 803 -1.86 -8.31 -19.38
C LEU A 803 -1.42 -7.62 -18.10
N GLN A 804 -1.73 -6.34 -17.94
CA GLN A 804 -1.44 -5.60 -16.71
C GLN A 804 -2.15 -6.24 -15.50
N SER A 805 -3.41 -6.64 -15.66
CA SER A 805 -4.16 -7.34 -14.61
C SER A 805 -3.53 -8.69 -14.24
N ASN A 806 -3.01 -9.44 -15.23
CA ASN A 806 -2.33 -10.71 -15.00
C ASN A 806 -0.97 -10.51 -14.33
N CYS A 807 -0.23 -9.45 -14.69
CA CYS A 807 1.03 -9.07 -14.05
C CYS A 807 0.85 -8.83 -12.54
N ILE A 808 -0.17 -8.04 -12.16
CA ILE A 808 -0.51 -7.79 -10.75
C ILE A 808 -0.88 -9.09 -10.04
N LYS A 809 -1.68 -9.96 -10.66
CA LYS A 809 -2.05 -11.27 -10.09
C LYS A 809 -0.84 -12.18 -9.91
N LEU A 810 0.09 -12.20 -10.87
CA LEU A 810 1.33 -12.96 -10.80
C LEU A 810 2.22 -12.46 -9.67
N GLN A 811 2.36 -11.15 -9.51
CA GLN A 811 3.11 -10.56 -8.40
C GLN A 811 2.50 -10.98 -7.04
N HIS A 812 1.18 -10.88 -6.89
CA HIS A 812 0.50 -11.31 -5.67
C HIS A 812 0.71 -12.80 -5.36
N ILE A 813 0.71 -13.67 -6.38
CA ILE A 813 0.98 -15.09 -6.21
C ILE A 813 2.44 -15.36 -5.81
N LYS A 814 3.40 -14.59 -6.34
CA LYS A 814 4.81 -14.69 -5.94
C LYS A 814 5.01 -14.26 -4.49
N GLU A 815 4.38 -13.16 -4.07
CA GLU A 815 4.36 -12.73 -2.66
C GLU A 815 3.73 -13.79 -1.74
N LEU A 816 2.63 -14.42 -2.19
CA LEU A 816 1.99 -15.52 -1.46
C LEU A 816 2.92 -16.74 -1.35
N ASN A 817 3.64 -17.12 -2.42
CA ASN A 817 4.63 -18.19 -2.39
C ASN A 817 5.74 -17.88 -1.36
N GLU A 818 6.26 -16.65 -1.36
CA GLU A 818 7.29 -16.20 -0.42
C GLU A 818 6.79 -16.23 1.03
N GLN A 819 5.55 -15.80 1.27
CA GLN A 819 4.91 -15.91 2.59
C GLN A 819 4.79 -17.36 3.07
N ILE A 820 4.44 -18.30 2.18
CA ILE A 820 4.35 -19.73 2.52
C ILE A 820 5.73 -20.29 2.88
N TYR A 821 6.78 -19.94 2.12
CA TYR A 821 8.15 -20.36 2.44
C TYR A 821 8.62 -19.77 3.78
N ASN A 822 8.37 -18.48 4.04
CA ASN A 822 8.71 -17.83 5.31
C ASN A 822 7.96 -18.46 6.50
N GLN A 823 6.69 -18.84 6.32
CA GLN A 823 5.92 -19.55 7.36
C GLN A 823 6.51 -20.93 7.67
N ALA A 824 6.91 -21.68 6.64
CA ALA A 824 7.54 -22.98 6.82
C ALA A 824 8.90 -22.87 7.54
N GLU A 825 9.70 -21.85 7.20
CA GLU A 825 11.00 -21.60 7.83
C GLU A 825 10.85 -21.22 9.31
N GLN A 826 9.91 -20.32 9.64
CA GLN A 826 9.60 -19.94 11.04
C GLN A 826 9.20 -21.13 11.91
N GLN A 827 8.61 -22.17 11.30
CA GLN A 827 8.10 -23.35 12.00
C GLN A 827 9.04 -24.56 11.90
N ASN A 828 10.23 -24.43 11.29
CA ASN A 828 11.15 -25.53 10.99
C ASN A 828 10.46 -26.71 10.27
N ILE A 829 9.60 -26.40 9.30
CA ILE A 829 8.90 -27.39 8.47
C ILE A 829 9.61 -27.48 7.12
N GLU A 830 10.07 -28.69 6.78
CA GLU A 830 10.63 -28.97 5.46
C GLU A 830 9.49 -29.24 4.46
N LEU A 831 9.33 -28.34 3.48
CA LEU A 831 8.28 -28.45 2.45
C LEU A 831 8.75 -29.36 1.31
N LYS A 832 7.96 -30.40 0.98
CA LYS A 832 8.18 -31.23 -0.21
C LYS A 832 7.29 -30.74 -1.34
N LEU A 833 7.86 -30.61 -2.55
CA LEU A 833 7.05 -30.37 -3.74
C LEU A 833 6.21 -31.61 -4.03
N ILE A 834 4.91 -31.48 -3.82
CA ILE A 834 3.92 -32.51 -4.14
C ILE A 834 3.54 -32.38 -5.64
N ASP A 835 3.46 -33.52 -6.35
CA ASP A 835 2.87 -33.62 -7.69
C ASP A 835 1.39 -33.18 -7.75
N ASP A 836 0.97 -32.67 -8.90
CA ASP A 836 -0.40 -32.17 -9.19
C ASP A 836 -1.54 -33.14 -8.80
N SER A 837 -1.26 -34.45 -8.78
CA SER A 837 -2.22 -35.51 -8.45
C SER A 837 -2.66 -35.56 -6.98
N LYS A 838 -1.99 -34.82 -6.09
CA LYS A 838 -2.24 -34.82 -4.63
C LYS A 838 -2.71 -33.46 -4.10
N MET A 839 -3.18 -32.57 -4.96
CA MET A 839 -3.88 -31.36 -4.54
C MET A 839 -5.10 -31.71 -3.68
N LEU A 840 -5.14 -31.17 -2.46
CA LEU A 840 -6.33 -31.29 -1.62
C LEU A 840 -7.43 -30.40 -2.21
N LYS A 841 -8.61 -30.96 -2.45
CA LYS A 841 -9.81 -30.18 -2.75
C LYS A 841 -10.11 -29.24 -1.56
N ARG A 842 -10.93 -28.21 -1.78
CA ARG A 842 -11.26 -27.20 -0.75
C ARG A 842 -11.84 -27.80 0.54
N SER A 843 -12.52 -28.94 0.48
CA SER A 843 -13.09 -29.63 1.64
C SER A 843 -12.04 -30.29 2.55
N PRO A 844 -11.11 -31.14 2.07
CA PRO A 844 -10.06 -31.70 2.92
C PRO A 844 -9.02 -30.66 3.39
N GLU A 845 -8.80 -29.57 2.66
CA GLU A 845 -7.96 -28.44 3.12
C GLU A 845 -8.58 -27.74 4.36
N LEU A 846 -9.90 -27.52 4.34
CA LEU A 846 -10.61 -26.94 5.50
C LEU A 846 -10.58 -27.88 6.71
N ALA A 847 -10.75 -29.18 6.48
CA ALA A 847 -10.66 -30.20 7.53
C ALA A 847 -9.25 -30.26 8.17
N LEU A 848 -8.19 -30.08 7.37
CA LEU A 848 -6.81 -29.96 7.86
C LEU A 848 -6.63 -28.71 8.72
N LYS A 849 -7.16 -27.56 8.30
CA LYS A 849 -7.12 -26.31 9.08
C LYS A 849 -7.86 -26.44 10.41
N ASP A 850 -9.04 -27.06 10.41
CA ASP A 850 -9.81 -27.32 11.64
C ASP A 850 -9.07 -28.29 12.55
N ARG A 851 -8.38 -29.29 11.99
CA ARG A 851 -7.54 -30.23 12.73
C ARG A 851 -6.32 -29.56 13.36
N ILE A 852 -5.64 -28.67 12.65
CA ILE A 852 -4.51 -27.87 13.18
C ILE A 852 -4.99 -27.01 14.36
N SER A 853 -6.13 -26.32 14.19
CA SER A 853 -6.75 -25.52 15.26
C SER A 853 -7.10 -26.36 16.49
N ALA A 854 -7.70 -27.54 16.29
CA ALA A 854 -8.05 -28.45 17.37
C ALA A 854 -6.82 -29.01 18.10
N LEU A 855 -5.74 -29.34 17.36
CA LEU A 855 -4.48 -29.81 17.93
C LEU A 855 -3.79 -28.70 18.74
N LYS A 856 -3.78 -27.47 18.24
CA LYS A 856 -3.25 -26.30 18.95
C LYS A 856 -4.00 -26.01 20.24
N GLN A 857 -5.34 -26.02 20.20
CA GLN A 857 -6.17 -25.92 21.40
C GLN A 857 -5.93 -27.08 22.37
N GLY A 858 -5.71 -28.29 21.85
CA GLY A 858 -5.35 -29.46 22.65
C GLY A 858 -3.98 -29.34 23.32
N MET A 859 -3.01 -28.69 22.68
CA MET A 859 -1.70 -28.38 23.25
C MET A 859 -1.80 -27.29 24.33
N ASP A 860 -2.51 -26.20 24.06
CA ASP A 860 -2.70 -25.09 25.00
C ASP A 860 -3.47 -25.51 26.27
N ALA A 861 -4.42 -26.44 26.14
CA ALA A 861 -5.21 -26.97 27.25
C ALA A 861 -4.39 -27.85 28.23
N LEU A 862 -3.21 -28.34 27.83
CA LEU A 862 -2.35 -29.17 28.68
C LEU A 862 -1.53 -28.35 29.71
N GLY A 863 -1.50 -27.01 29.59
CA GLY A 863 -0.91 -26.11 30.59
C GLY A 863 0.63 -26.09 30.59
N GLU A 864 1.24 -25.81 31.74
CA GLU A 864 2.69 -25.86 31.91
C GLU A 864 3.18 -27.31 31.97
N ILE A 865 4.07 -27.69 31.06
CA ILE A 865 4.45 -29.09 30.82
C ILE A 865 5.89 -29.31 31.27
N ASN A 866 6.05 -30.18 32.26
CA ASN A 866 7.36 -30.63 32.71
C ASN A 866 7.86 -31.81 31.85
N PHE A 867 8.67 -31.50 30.82
CA PHE A 867 9.24 -32.54 29.95
C PHE A 867 10.26 -33.46 30.64
N ALA A 868 10.82 -33.05 31.79
CA ALA A 868 11.75 -33.88 32.57
C ALA A 868 11.04 -34.94 33.43
N ALA A 869 9.75 -34.76 33.72
CA ALA A 869 8.96 -35.63 34.61
C ALA A 869 8.93 -37.10 34.16
N LEU A 870 8.98 -37.38 32.85
CA LEU A 870 9.02 -38.75 32.32
C LEU A 870 10.30 -39.48 32.75
N GLY A 871 11.45 -38.80 32.67
CA GLY A 871 12.74 -39.38 33.07
C GLY A 871 12.87 -39.51 34.60
N GLU A 872 12.37 -38.53 35.34
CA GLU A 872 12.37 -38.55 36.81
C GLU A 872 11.43 -39.61 37.39
N TYR A 873 10.27 -39.81 36.78
CA TYR A 873 9.32 -40.86 37.16
C TYR A 873 9.93 -42.26 37.01
N LEU A 874 10.61 -42.54 35.90
CA LEU A 874 11.26 -43.84 35.66
C LEU A 874 12.38 -44.11 36.67
N LYS A 875 13.24 -43.11 36.93
CA LYS A 875 14.32 -43.24 37.93
C LYS A 875 13.81 -43.49 39.34
N LEU A 876 12.73 -42.80 39.74
CA LEU A 876 12.13 -42.97 41.06
C LEU A 876 11.49 -44.36 41.21
N GLN A 877 10.96 -44.93 40.13
CA GLN A 877 10.39 -46.28 40.13
C GLN A 877 11.48 -47.34 40.37
N ASP A 878 12.65 -47.20 39.75
CA ASP A 878 13.78 -48.12 39.95
C ASP A 878 14.30 -48.05 41.40
N GLN A 879 14.43 -46.85 41.98
CA GLN A 879 14.90 -46.66 43.36
C GLN A 879 13.96 -47.28 44.42
N ILE A 880 12.64 -47.23 44.21
CA ILE A 880 11.69 -47.86 45.12
C ILE A 880 11.85 -49.39 45.09
N ALA A 881 12.09 -49.97 43.92
CA ALA A 881 12.28 -51.41 43.79
C ALA A 881 13.55 -51.91 44.52
N ASP A 882 14.63 -51.13 44.47
CA ASP A 882 15.88 -51.45 45.17
C ASP A 882 15.74 -51.43 46.70
N LEU A 883 15.03 -50.44 47.25
CA LEU A 883 14.80 -50.31 48.70
C LEU A 883 13.94 -51.46 49.25
N ASP A 884 12.91 -51.87 48.50
CA ASP A 884 12.02 -52.98 48.86
C ASP A 884 12.78 -54.32 48.99
N GLN A 885 13.83 -54.51 48.20
CA GLN A 885 14.69 -55.69 48.27
C GLN A 885 15.58 -55.68 49.53
N GLN A 886 16.14 -54.52 49.90
CA GLN A 886 17.00 -54.39 51.09
C GLN A 886 16.24 -54.64 52.41
N VAL A 887 14.97 -54.21 52.48
CA VAL A 887 14.11 -54.48 53.65
C VAL A 887 13.91 -55.98 53.86
N LYS A 888 13.70 -56.76 52.79
CA LYS A 888 13.53 -58.22 52.90
C LYS A 888 14.78 -58.91 53.44
N ASP A 889 15.95 -58.54 52.96
CA ASP A 889 17.21 -59.18 53.35
C ASP A 889 17.53 -58.99 54.85
N LEU A 890 17.25 -57.80 55.41
CA LEU A 890 17.46 -57.51 56.83
C LEU A 890 16.48 -58.27 57.76
N GLN A 891 15.23 -58.47 57.33
CA GLN A 891 14.24 -59.26 58.08
C GLN A 891 14.67 -60.73 58.25
N ASP A 892 15.30 -61.30 57.23
CA ASP A 892 15.81 -62.67 57.29
C ASP A 892 17.07 -62.79 58.19
N GLY A 893 17.91 -61.75 58.21
CA GLY A 893 19.05 -61.65 59.13
C GLY A 893 18.63 -61.69 60.61
N LYS A 894 17.60 -60.92 60.98
CA LYS A 894 17.02 -60.86 62.34
C LYS A 894 16.58 -62.24 62.86
N ARG A 895 15.91 -63.03 62.01
CA ARG A 895 15.42 -64.37 62.37
C ARG A 895 16.54 -65.34 62.70
N SER A 896 17.67 -65.24 62.00
CA SER A 896 18.82 -66.14 62.17
C SER A 896 19.58 -65.91 63.49
N LEU A 897 19.78 -64.64 63.87
CA LEU A 897 20.46 -64.27 65.13
C LEU A 897 19.69 -64.77 66.36
N THR A 898 18.37 -64.70 66.32
CA THR A 898 17.49 -65.11 67.44
C THR A 898 17.61 -66.61 67.75
N LYS A 899 17.74 -67.47 66.72
CA LYS A 899 17.91 -68.93 66.89
C LYS A 899 19.25 -69.29 67.54
N MET A 900 20.34 -68.64 67.14
CA MET A 900 21.69 -68.90 67.64
C MET A 900 21.81 -68.66 69.15
N ILE A 901 21.14 -67.63 69.67
CA ILE A 901 21.16 -67.28 71.10
C ILE A 901 20.59 -68.43 71.96
N GLY A 902 19.49 -69.05 71.51
CA GLY A 902 18.83 -70.14 72.25
C GLY A 902 19.66 -71.43 72.33
N GLU A 903 20.49 -71.71 71.31
CA GLU A 903 21.37 -72.88 71.31
C GLU A 903 22.53 -72.75 72.31
N LEU A 904 23.09 -71.54 72.45
CA LEU A 904 24.22 -71.28 73.36
C LEU A 904 23.86 -71.52 74.84
N ASP A 905 22.64 -71.16 75.26
CA ASP A 905 22.18 -71.32 76.65
C ASP A 905 22.06 -72.80 77.06
N ARG A 906 21.59 -73.65 76.16
CA ARG A 906 21.42 -75.10 76.43
C ARG A 906 22.76 -75.79 76.67
N ILE A 907 23.78 -75.43 75.90
CA ILE A 907 25.12 -76.04 76.00
C ILE A 907 25.80 -75.63 77.32
N ALA A 908 25.63 -74.37 77.73
CA ALA A 908 26.22 -73.84 78.96
C ALA A 908 25.70 -74.57 80.22
N ALA A 909 24.39 -74.79 80.31
CA ALA A 909 23.77 -75.43 81.48
C ALA A 909 24.25 -76.88 81.70
N ALA A 910 24.37 -77.66 80.62
CA ALA A 910 24.79 -79.07 80.71
C ALA A 910 26.23 -79.25 81.21
N LYS A 911 27.15 -78.36 80.83
CA LYS A 911 28.56 -78.43 81.27
C LYS A 911 28.74 -78.10 82.75
N PHE A 912 28.02 -77.11 83.26
CA PHE A 912 28.09 -76.72 84.67
C PHE A 912 27.66 -77.85 85.61
N GLN A 913 26.54 -78.51 85.30
CA GLN A 913 26.01 -79.60 86.11
C GLN A 913 27.00 -80.76 86.27
N LYS A 914 27.70 -81.12 85.20
CA LYS A 914 28.68 -82.21 85.21
C LYS A 914 29.90 -81.89 86.10
N ALA A 915 30.42 -80.66 86.01
CA ALA A 915 31.56 -80.23 86.82
C ALA A 915 31.23 -80.17 88.32
N PHE A 916 30.04 -79.70 88.67
CA PHE A 916 29.60 -79.62 90.06
C PHE A 916 29.55 -80.99 90.77
N GLN A 917 29.02 -82.01 90.09
CA GLN A 917 28.94 -83.37 90.65
C GLN A 917 30.33 -83.99 90.90
N GLN A 918 31.30 -83.71 90.03
CA GLN A 918 32.67 -84.21 90.19
C GLN A 918 33.33 -83.61 91.43
N VAL A 919 33.34 -82.28 91.54
CA VAL A 919 33.97 -81.56 92.68
C VAL A 919 33.33 -81.96 94.01
N ARG A 920 32.00 -82.16 94.04
CA ARG A 920 31.28 -82.63 95.22
C ARG A 920 31.77 -83.99 95.71
N THR A 921 32.01 -84.92 94.78
CA THR A 921 32.47 -86.28 95.12
C THR A 921 33.90 -86.26 95.66
N ASP A 922 34.81 -85.55 94.99
CA ASP A 922 36.21 -85.44 95.39
C ASP A 922 36.35 -84.79 96.79
N PHE A 923 35.51 -83.79 97.09
CA PHE A 923 35.49 -83.10 98.38
C PHE A 923 35.09 -84.00 99.55
N GLN A 924 34.08 -84.86 99.35
CA GLN A 924 33.62 -85.82 100.37
C GLN A 924 34.74 -86.79 100.76
N GLU A 925 35.49 -87.28 99.77
CA GLU A 925 36.55 -88.27 99.96
C GLU A 925 37.76 -87.67 100.70
N ILE A 926 38.26 -86.52 100.25
CA ILE A 926 39.45 -85.87 100.82
C ILE A 926 39.19 -85.43 102.27
N PHE A 927 38.00 -84.89 102.55
CA PHE A 927 37.67 -84.46 103.92
C PHE A 927 37.65 -85.63 104.91
N SER A 928 37.14 -86.79 104.50
CA SER A 928 37.12 -88.00 105.34
C SER A 928 38.53 -88.47 105.71
N GLN A 929 39.47 -88.42 104.75
CA GLN A 929 40.87 -88.83 104.97
C GLN A 929 41.61 -87.89 105.94
N LEU A 930 41.39 -86.58 105.84
CA LEU A 930 42.07 -85.60 106.68
C LEU A 930 41.49 -85.48 108.11
N SER A 931 40.22 -85.84 108.32
CA SER A 931 39.47 -85.57 109.56
C SER A 931 39.25 -86.77 110.50
N ASP A 932 39.98 -87.88 110.36
CA ASP A 932 39.80 -89.11 111.16
C ASP A 932 38.39 -89.73 111.03
N GLY A 933 37.80 -89.68 109.83
CA GLY A 933 36.47 -90.22 109.55
C GLY A 933 35.30 -89.26 109.82
N GLY A 934 35.51 -87.94 109.71
CA GLY A 934 34.42 -86.96 109.59
C GLY A 934 33.76 -86.95 108.20
N GLN A 935 32.58 -86.35 108.06
CA GLN A 935 31.85 -86.25 106.78
C GLN A 935 31.66 -84.79 106.38
N ALA A 936 31.70 -84.46 105.08
CA ALA A 936 31.39 -83.13 104.53
C ALA A 936 30.64 -83.26 103.20
N ASP A 937 29.87 -82.26 102.78
CA ASP A 937 29.12 -82.28 101.51
C ASP A 937 28.94 -80.86 100.89
N LEU A 938 28.70 -80.80 99.57
CA LEU A 938 28.37 -79.58 98.80
C LEU A 938 26.90 -79.58 98.36
N LEU A 939 26.18 -78.48 98.59
CA LEU A 939 24.75 -78.34 98.27
C LEU A 939 24.50 -77.17 97.30
N LEU A 940 23.56 -77.33 96.36
CA LEU A 940 23.08 -76.23 95.51
C LEU A 940 21.98 -75.44 96.22
N THR A 941 22.00 -74.13 96.09
CA THR A 941 20.99 -73.24 96.68
C THR A 941 19.67 -73.24 95.92
N ASN A 942 19.68 -73.47 94.60
CA ASN A 942 18.49 -73.65 93.77
C ASN A 942 18.75 -74.70 92.67
N GLU A 943 17.95 -75.75 92.60
CA GLU A 943 18.15 -76.85 91.63
C GLU A 943 17.50 -76.58 90.26
N ASP A 944 16.51 -75.68 90.17
CA ASP A 944 15.76 -75.41 88.94
C ASP A 944 16.47 -74.46 87.97
N ASN A 945 17.38 -73.63 88.47
CA ASN A 945 18.11 -72.64 87.68
C ASN A 945 19.62 -72.89 87.72
N LEU A 946 20.06 -73.86 86.91
CA LEU A 946 21.48 -74.26 86.79
C LEU A 946 22.40 -73.13 86.31
N LEU A 947 21.88 -72.11 85.62
CA LEU A 947 22.68 -70.99 85.11
C LEU A 947 22.91 -69.87 86.14
N GLU A 948 22.18 -69.84 87.26
CA GLU A 948 22.30 -68.77 88.27
C GLU A 948 22.35 -69.25 89.75
N THR A 949 22.27 -70.55 90.01
CA THR A 949 22.38 -71.20 91.35
C THR A 949 23.78 -71.11 92.03
N GLY A 950 23.83 -70.97 93.36
CA GLY A 950 25.06 -70.92 94.19
C GLY A 950 25.36 -72.21 95.00
N ILE A 951 26.57 -72.34 95.55
CA ILE A 951 27.12 -73.56 96.21
C ILE A 951 27.42 -73.36 97.71
N ASP A 952 26.82 -74.18 98.58
CA ASP A 952 27.04 -74.15 100.04
C ASP A 952 27.79 -75.41 100.56
N ILE A 953 28.50 -75.29 101.70
CA ILE A 953 29.34 -76.34 102.30
C ILE A 953 28.80 -76.75 103.68
N CYS A 954 28.58 -78.05 103.91
CA CYS A 954 28.14 -78.61 105.19
C CYS A 954 29.14 -79.64 105.73
N VAL A 955 29.44 -79.62 107.04
CA VAL A 955 30.49 -80.47 107.65
C VAL A 955 30.01 -81.12 108.97
N ILE A 956 30.44 -82.36 109.21
CA ILE A 956 30.17 -83.20 110.39
C ILE A 956 31.51 -83.75 110.96
N PRO A 957 32.10 -83.11 111.99
CA PRO A 957 33.30 -83.62 112.66
C PRO A 957 33.01 -84.84 113.56
N ARG A 958 34.02 -85.71 113.79
CA ARG A 958 33.92 -86.97 114.55
C ARG A 958 33.18 -86.80 115.89
N GLY A 959 32.04 -87.49 116.05
CA GLY A 959 31.24 -87.51 117.28
C GLY A 959 30.35 -86.28 117.55
N LYS A 960 30.20 -85.33 116.61
CA LYS A 960 29.36 -84.11 116.75
C LYS A 960 28.24 -84.04 115.70
N LYS A 961 27.26 -83.15 115.91
CA LYS A 961 26.15 -82.85 114.96
C LYS A 961 26.61 -82.00 113.75
N PRO A 962 25.94 -82.06 112.59
CA PRO A 962 26.24 -81.22 111.41
C PRO A 962 26.20 -79.72 111.75
N ARG A 963 27.17 -78.97 111.23
CA ARG A 963 27.27 -77.51 111.41
C ARG A 963 27.64 -76.82 110.11
N HIS A 964 27.08 -75.64 109.89
CA HIS A 964 27.52 -74.74 108.82
C HIS A 964 28.89 -74.14 109.15
N LEU A 965 29.62 -73.79 108.09
CA LEU A 965 31.00 -73.32 108.12
C LEU A 965 31.30 -72.25 109.18
N SER A 966 30.37 -71.32 109.44
CA SER A 966 30.52 -70.21 110.38
C SER A 966 30.74 -70.67 111.84
N LEU A 967 30.23 -71.84 112.23
CA LEU A 967 30.16 -72.36 113.61
C LEU A 967 31.25 -73.38 113.98
N LEU A 968 32.25 -73.55 113.10
CA LEU A 968 33.39 -74.46 113.28
C LEU A 968 34.56 -73.79 114.02
N SER A 969 35.38 -74.59 114.71
CA SER A 969 36.61 -74.11 115.35
C SER A 969 37.67 -73.68 114.33
N GLY A 970 38.65 -72.86 114.72
CA GLY A 970 39.70 -72.37 113.80
C GLY A 970 40.43 -73.50 113.05
N GLY A 971 40.85 -74.55 113.77
CA GLY A 971 41.47 -75.72 113.14
C GLY A 971 40.51 -76.55 112.27
N GLU A 972 39.24 -76.69 112.66
CA GLU A 972 38.22 -77.38 111.85
C GLU A 972 37.92 -76.61 110.54
N LYS A 973 37.88 -75.27 110.59
CA LYS A 973 37.71 -74.41 109.39
C LYS A 973 38.86 -74.58 108.42
N SER A 974 40.10 -74.44 108.91
CA SER A 974 41.29 -74.60 108.06
C SER A 974 41.34 -75.99 107.42
N LEU A 975 40.97 -77.04 108.15
CA LEU A 975 40.88 -78.39 107.59
C LEU A 975 39.83 -78.49 106.46
N THR A 976 38.62 -77.93 106.64
CA THR A 976 37.59 -77.90 105.60
C THR A 976 38.04 -77.12 104.37
N GLY A 977 38.70 -75.98 104.54
CA GLY A 977 39.24 -75.20 103.42
C GLY A 977 40.36 -75.92 102.68
N ILE A 978 41.27 -76.58 103.39
CA ILE A 978 42.30 -77.44 102.80
C ILE A 978 41.64 -78.56 102.00
N SER A 979 40.65 -79.27 102.55
CA SER A 979 39.95 -80.33 101.81
C SER A 979 39.21 -79.83 100.57
N PHE A 980 38.58 -78.65 100.65
CA PHE A 980 37.89 -78.05 99.50
C PHE A 980 38.87 -77.60 98.42
N LEU A 981 40.00 -77.02 98.82
CA LEU A 981 41.09 -76.68 97.90
C LEU A 981 41.58 -77.93 97.17
N PHE A 982 41.96 -78.99 97.89
CA PHE A 982 42.46 -80.22 97.27
C PHE A 982 41.41 -80.92 96.38
N ALA A 983 40.12 -80.80 96.68
CA ALA A 983 39.05 -81.28 95.80
C ALA A 983 38.99 -80.52 94.47
N LEU A 984 39.18 -79.20 94.51
CA LEU A 984 39.31 -78.39 93.30
C LEU A 984 40.60 -78.72 92.53
N LEU A 985 41.72 -78.99 93.23
CA LEU A 985 42.99 -79.39 92.60
C LEU A 985 42.89 -80.77 91.92
N GLN A 986 42.18 -81.72 92.54
CA GLN A 986 41.98 -83.06 91.98
C GLN A 986 41.11 -83.05 90.72
N SER A 987 40.05 -82.23 90.71
CA SER A 987 39.18 -82.05 89.54
C SER A 987 39.84 -81.28 88.39
N ASN A 988 40.94 -80.57 88.62
CA ASN A 988 41.65 -79.79 87.60
C ASN A 988 43.19 -79.87 87.77
N PRO A 989 43.82 -80.97 87.33
CA PRO A 989 45.24 -81.22 87.59
C PRO A 989 46.16 -80.19 86.93
N SER A 990 47.05 -79.59 87.72
CA SER A 990 48.09 -78.65 87.28
C SER A 990 49.48 -79.30 87.32
N PRO A 991 50.43 -78.92 86.43
CA PRO A 991 51.77 -79.49 86.42
C PRO A 991 52.57 -79.26 87.72
N PHE A 992 52.27 -78.21 88.48
CA PHE A 992 52.87 -77.94 89.78
C PHE A 992 51.88 -77.21 90.71
N TYR A 993 52.12 -77.31 92.02
CA TYR A 993 51.38 -76.60 93.06
C TYR A 993 52.35 -75.90 94.01
N LEU A 994 52.12 -74.62 94.30
CA LEU A 994 52.86 -73.82 95.27
C LEU A 994 51.89 -73.43 96.40
N LEU A 995 52.13 -73.96 97.60
CA LEU A 995 51.29 -73.76 98.78
C LEU A 995 52.12 -73.13 99.91
N ASP A 996 51.69 -71.95 100.36
CA ASP A 996 52.41 -71.12 101.32
C ASP A 996 51.70 -71.09 102.68
N GLU A 997 52.35 -71.67 103.69
CA GLU A 997 51.91 -71.79 105.09
C GLU A 997 50.44 -72.20 105.28
N ILE A 998 49.99 -73.15 104.47
CA ILE A 998 48.58 -73.57 104.48
C ILE A 998 48.18 -74.33 105.76
N GLU A 999 49.16 -74.85 106.48
CA GLU A 999 49.03 -75.63 107.71
C GLU A 999 49.17 -74.80 108.99
N ALA A 1000 49.31 -73.47 108.89
CA ALA A 1000 49.62 -72.59 110.02
C ALA A 1000 48.65 -72.72 111.22
N PHE A 1001 47.39 -73.07 110.97
CA PHE A 1001 46.34 -73.20 112.00
C PHE A 1001 46.04 -74.66 112.39
N LEU A 1002 46.83 -75.64 111.94
CA LEU A 1002 46.69 -77.04 112.32
C LEU A 1002 47.45 -77.34 113.63
N ASP A 1003 46.78 -78.07 114.53
CA ASP A 1003 47.40 -78.66 115.72
C ASP A 1003 48.33 -79.82 115.33
N GLU A 1004 49.24 -80.23 116.22
CA GLU A 1004 50.27 -81.24 115.91
C GLU A 1004 49.67 -82.58 115.43
N ALA A 1005 48.51 -82.97 115.96
CA ALA A 1005 47.83 -84.20 115.55
C ALA A 1005 47.28 -84.14 114.12
N ASN A 1006 46.64 -83.03 113.72
CA ASN A 1006 46.15 -82.87 112.34
C ASN A 1006 47.27 -82.49 111.37
N LEU A 1007 48.34 -81.84 111.83
CA LEU A 1007 49.53 -81.53 111.05
C LEU A 1007 50.21 -82.82 110.56
N ALA A 1008 50.38 -83.82 111.43
CA ALA A 1008 50.94 -85.11 111.05
C ALA A 1008 50.07 -85.85 110.01
N ARG A 1009 48.74 -85.71 110.07
CA ARG A 1009 47.81 -86.30 109.08
C ARG A 1009 47.86 -85.59 107.75
N PHE A 1010 47.87 -84.26 107.78
CA PHE A 1010 48.07 -83.44 106.62
C PHE A 1010 49.39 -83.78 105.93
N ALA A 1011 50.49 -83.87 106.67
CA ALA A 1011 51.80 -84.24 106.14
C ALA A 1011 51.78 -85.64 105.47
N ASN A 1012 51.16 -86.64 106.09
CA ASN A 1012 51.01 -87.98 105.49
C ASN A 1012 50.10 -87.98 104.25
N PHE A 1013 48.98 -87.27 104.27
CA PHE A 1013 48.09 -87.12 103.13
C PHE A 1013 48.83 -86.47 101.96
N VAL A 1014 49.53 -85.37 102.22
CA VAL A 1014 50.29 -84.63 101.22
C VAL A 1014 51.40 -85.49 100.61
N ARG A 1015 52.15 -86.25 101.42
CA ARG A 1015 53.19 -87.16 100.94
C ARG A 1015 52.63 -88.23 99.98
N ASN A 1016 51.44 -88.76 100.27
CA ASN A 1016 50.80 -89.74 99.38
C ASN A 1016 50.20 -89.07 98.15
N TRP A 1017 49.63 -87.88 98.29
CA TRP A 1017 49.02 -87.14 97.19
C TRP A 1017 50.07 -86.59 96.21
N SER A 1018 51.28 -86.27 96.67
CA SER A 1018 52.37 -85.74 95.84
C SER A 1018 53.04 -86.75 94.90
N ILE A 1019 52.72 -88.04 94.97
CA ILE A 1019 53.38 -89.12 94.19
C ILE A 1019 53.26 -88.94 92.66
N GLY A 1020 52.41 -88.03 92.17
CA GLY A 1020 52.28 -87.68 90.74
C GLY A 1020 52.35 -86.20 90.40
N TYR A 1021 52.63 -85.32 91.37
CA TYR A 1021 52.58 -83.85 91.18
C TYR A 1021 53.79 -83.16 91.81
N GLN A 1022 54.29 -82.10 91.18
CA GLN A 1022 55.34 -81.28 91.80
C GLN A 1022 54.71 -80.35 92.83
N LEU A 1023 55.04 -80.54 94.10
CA LEU A 1023 54.54 -79.73 95.21
C LEU A 1023 55.67 -78.93 95.85
N ILE A 1024 55.50 -77.61 95.89
CA ILE A 1024 56.39 -76.69 96.59
C ILE A 1024 55.63 -76.17 97.81
N LEU A 1025 56.10 -76.55 99.00
CA LEU A 1025 55.54 -76.11 100.28
C LEU A 1025 56.48 -75.08 100.92
N ILE A 1026 55.93 -73.94 101.29
CA ILE A 1026 56.60 -72.97 102.16
C ILE A 1026 56.01 -73.17 103.55
N SER A 1027 56.85 -73.55 104.50
CA SER A 1027 56.43 -73.86 105.88
C SER A 1027 57.55 -73.48 106.86
N HIS A 1028 57.17 -73.16 108.09
CA HIS A 1028 58.08 -73.06 109.25
C HIS A 1028 57.85 -74.20 110.27
N ARG A 1029 57.02 -75.20 109.93
CA ARG A 1029 56.63 -76.30 110.83
C ARG A 1029 57.50 -77.54 110.54
N ASN A 1030 58.28 -77.98 111.53
CA ASN A 1030 59.24 -79.08 111.37
C ASN A 1030 58.59 -80.38 110.81
N GLN A 1031 57.40 -80.77 111.28
CA GLN A 1031 56.71 -81.98 110.81
C GLN A 1031 56.34 -81.93 109.31
N THR A 1032 56.11 -80.73 108.76
CA THR A 1032 55.84 -80.54 107.33
C THR A 1032 57.13 -80.53 106.51
N MET A 1033 58.24 -80.04 107.10
CA MET A 1033 59.55 -80.08 106.46
C MET A 1033 60.09 -81.52 106.35
N GLU A 1034 59.80 -82.37 107.33
CA GLU A 1034 60.27 -83.77 107.37
C GLU A 1034 59.77 -84.64 106.21
N ILE A 1035 58.64 -84.29 105.59
CA ILE A 1035 58.12 -85.03 104.43
C ILE A 1035 58.70 -84.58 103.09
N ALA A 1036 59.49 -83.50 103.06
CA ALA A 1036 60.03 -82.95 101.82
C ALA A 1036 61.29 -83.71 101.38
N ASP A 1037 61.40 -84.01 100.08
CA ASP A 1037 62.60 -84.62 99.50
C ASP A 1037 63.78 -83.61 99.46
N HIS A 1038 63.46 -82.34 99.18
CA HIS A 1038 64.42 -81.24 99.13
C HIS A 1038 63.93 -80.05 99.99
N LEU A 1039 64.82 -79.50 100.82
CA LEU A 1039 64.58 -78.30 101.60
C LEU A 1039 65.38 -77.13 101.05
N TYR A 1040 64.70 -76.00 100.81
CA TYR A 1040 65.32 -74.75 100.44
C TYR A 1040 65.13 -73.73 101.57
N GLY A 1041 66.21 -73.37 102.25
CA GLY A 1041 66.25 -72.34 103.29
C GLY A 1041 66.69 -71.00 102.71
N ILE A 1042 66.02 -69.91 103.12
CA ILE A 1042 66.39 -68.55 102.74
C ILE A 1042 67.11 -67.90 103.94
N THR A 1043 68.36 -67.49 103.75
CA THR A 1043 69.17 -66.80 104.78
C THR A 1043 69.48 -65.37 104.35
N MET A 1044 69.75 -64.48 105.30
CA MET A 1044 70.23 -63.11 105.04
C MET A 1044 71.61 -62.94 105.65
N GLU A 1045 72.66 -63.19 104.86
CA GLU A 1045 74.07 -62.97 105.26
C GLU A 1045 74.39 -61.46 105.35
N GLU A 1046 73.79 -60.65 104.48
CA GLU A 1046 73.89 -59.18 104.48
C GLU A 1046 72.49 -58.55 104.70
N PRO A 1047 72.38 -57.45 105.48
CA PRO A 1047 71.10 -56.81 105.71
C PRO A 1047 70.45 -56.36 104.39
N GLY A 1048 69.34 -57.01 104.01
CA GLY A 1048 68.56 -56.67 102.82
C GLY A 1048 68.83 -57.52 101.56
N VAL A 1049 69.78 -58.48 101.58
CA VAL A 1049 69.99 -59.43 100.47
C VAL A 1049 69.72 -60.85 100.95
N SER A 1050 68.63 -61.45 100.44
CA SER A 1050 68.28 -62.85 100.71
C SER A 1050 69.03 -63.81 99.78
N LYS A 1051 69.65 -64.85 100.35
CA LYS A 1051 70.39 -65.90 99.63
C LYS A 1051 69.74 -67.26 99.89
N LEU A 1052 69.62 -68.07 98.85
CA LEU A 1052 69.01 -69.40 98.92
C LEU A 1052 70.07 -70.45 99.25
N VAL A 1053 69.79 -71.32 100.23
CA VAL A 1053 70.58 -72.49 100.62
C VAL A 1053 69.71 -73.72 100.43
N SER A 1054 70.22 -74.78 99.81
CA SER A 1054 69.47 -76.02 99.57
C SER A 1054 70.10 -77.20 100.28
N VAL A 1055 69.27 -78.07 100.89
CA VAL A 1055 69.66 -79.33 101.51
C VAL A 1055 68.77 -80.45 100.95
N GLU A 1056 69.36 -81.54 100.52
CA GLU A 1056 68.66 -82.74 100.08
C GLU A 1056 68.66 -83.77 101.23
N LEU A 1057 67.48 -84.15 101.72
CA LEU A 1057 67.32 -84.96 102.94
C LEU A 1057 67.54 -86.47 102.72
N GLY A 1058 67.94 -86.88 101.51
CA GLY A 1058 68.03 -88.27 101.09
C GLY A 1058 69.22 -89.11 101.60
N GLN A 1059 70.20 -88.53 102.32
CA GLN A 1059 71.40 -89.26 102.81
C GLN A 1059 71.96 -88.71 104.14
N TYR A 1060 71.19 -88.76 105.24
CA TYR A 1060 71.72 -88.46 106.59
C TYR A 1060 71.52 -89.66 107.52
N ASP A 1061 72.62 -90.35 107.85
CA ASP A 1061 72.69 -91.38 108.90
C ASP A 1061 73.50 -90.79 110.08
N PRO A 1062 72.98 -90.70 111.32
CA PRO A 1062 73.54 -89.86 112.39
C PRO A 1062 74.55 -90.55 113.32
N GLU A 1063 75.27 -91.58 112.87
CA GLU A 1063 76.33 -92.20 113.66
C GLU A 1063 77.71 -92.13 112.96
N VAL A 1064 78.69 -91.68 113.75
CA VAL A 1064 80.15 -91.72 113.54
C VAL A 1064 80.71 -90.64 112.55
N GLN A 1065 81.63 -89.73 112.91
CA GLN A 1065 82.88 -89.95 113.66
C GLN A 1065 83.48 -88.70 114.33
N GLU A 1066 84.05 -88.91 115.52
CA GLU A 1066 85.25 -88.19 115.96
C GLU A 1066 86.34 -88.33 114.89
N GLN A 1067 86.95 -87.18 114.59
CA GLN A 1067 88.16 -86.94 113.79
C GLN A 1067 87.99 -86.50 112.33
N HIS A 1068 88.49 -85.27 112.17
CA HIS A 1068 89.12 -84.65 111.00
C HIS A 1068 88.30 -83.67 110.14
N CYS A 1069 88.51 -82.40 110.51
CA CYS A 1069 89.16 -81.36 109.70
C CYS A 1069 88.52 -80.96 108.37
N ILE A 1070 87.87 -79.80 108.42
CA ILE A 1070 88.13 -78.59 107.62
C ILE A 1070 88.70 -78.81 106.22
N SER A 1071 87.84 -78.55 105.23
CA SER A 1071 88.05 -77.49 104.23
C SER A 1071 86.75 -76.77 103.98
#